data_AF-A0AAP5GYR6-F1
#
_entry.id   AF-A0AAP5GYR6-F1
#
_cell.length_a   1.000
_cell.length_b   1.000
_cell.length_c   1.000
_cell.angle_alpha   90.00
_cell.angle_beta   90.00
_cell.angle_gamma   90.00
#
_symmetry.space_group_name_H-M   'P 1'
#
loop_
_entity.id
_entity.type
_entity.pdbx_description
1 polymer ?
#
loop_
_entity_poly.entity_id
_entity_poly.type
_entity_poly.pdbx_seq_one_letter_code
_entity_poly.pdbx_strand_id
1 'polypeptide(L)'
;MQGQGKLLVIGFGPGAMEHITNRALEALQESEVIIGYNTYVDLIRPLLNGQAIVRTGMTEEVSRAQEAVRQAEMGKIVAVISSGDAGVYGMAGLVYEVLMEQGWKPESGVAVEVIPGVSAINSCASLLGAPVMHDACTISLSDHLTPWDTIIRRVEAAASADFVIALYNPRSGRRTRQIVETQEMLLRYRDPKTPVGLVKSAYRDRQDVVMTTLEDMLNHDIGMLTTVIIGNSSTMMYEGLMVTPRGYQRKYTLNTAEQSLRPHERLRTEAEPWSLGAKEARAATSGEAAGADAAREAQAAKPQAEPAMPGVSAGTGLAPQSQPPAGAGASAAQASHPAGGGTAVLAGERPASAPAEAAPRVAVASPQAGAAELAAEALTRLAVGGALAGESARRWLDAAPAAPGMSGDAPQAAVATAVRTAPAPGQKPPLFEVGVSPGVGNKKFTAVQMALLAQCASEDGELEYTPEHQIILRVPTFEPDRLVDELRAANFIVVPIGDVIKVKACDFCDMEKDDAVPMANHLQAVIGGLNAPKETSVALNGCGMACYGAVLEDIGIVYRKGGYDLFLGGKKFGRNAHPAQPVAEGITGDEIGGIVERIVAEYREKGHPNERFHKFFKRVGVIQGFRHVDAPVTVEVNPICGD
;
A
#
# COMPACT_ATOMS: atom_id res chain seq x y z
N MET A 1 25.19 -11.46 50.59
CA MET A 1 24.82 -11.16 49.19
C MET A 1 23.32 -11.36 49.10
N GLN A 2 22.54 -10.28 49.05
CA GLN A 2 21.12 -10.39 48.69
C GLN A 2 21.09 -10.88 47.23
N GLY A 3 20.33 -11.95 46.96
CA GLY A 3 20.22 -12.50 45.61
C GLY A 3 19.71 -11.44 44.65
N GLN A 4 20.18 -11.48 43.41
CA GLN A 4 19.63 -10.66 42.33
C GLN A 4 18.17 -11.07 42.14
N GLY A 5 17.23 -10.13 42.21
CA GLY A 5 15.81 -10.43 42.09
C GLY A 5 15.42 -10.90 40.69
N LYS A 6 14.17 -11.35 40.54
CA LYS A 6 13.68 -11.98 39.31
C LYS A 6 12.24 -11.58 39.00
N LEU A 7 11.96 -11.28 37.74
CA LEU A 7 10.62 -11.09 37.19
C LEU A 7 10.19 -12.34 36.44
N LEU A 8 9.11 -12.95 36.88
CA LEU A 8 8.46 -14.10 36.27
C LEU A 8 7.13 -13.62 35.67
N VAL A 9 7.07 -13.42 34.37
CA VAL A 9 5.83 -13.00 33.70
C VAL A 9 5.08 -14.25 33.25
N ILE A 10 4.02 -14.61 33.96
CA ILE A 10 3.40 -15.94 33.89
C ILE A 10 2.06 -15.88 33.14
N GLY A 11 1.96 -16.61 32.04
CA GLY A 11 0.69 -17.02 31.46
C GLY A 11 0.15 -18.27 32.14
N PHE A 12 -0.96 -18.18 32.88
CA PHE A 12 -1.54 -19.35 33.57
C PHE A 12 -2.61 -20.08 32.75
N GLY A 13 -2.81 -19.73 31.49
CA GLY A 13 -3.81 -20.38 30.64
C GLY A 13 -5.26 -19.93 30.93
N PRO A 14 -6.26 -20.71 30.52
CA PRO A 14 -7.65 -20.27 30.49
C PRO A 14 -8.28 -20.10 31.87
N GLY A 15 -7.75 -20.72 32.93
CA GLY A 15 -8.21 -20.54 34.31
C GLY A 15 -8.56 -21.83 35.05
N ALA A 16 -8.77 -22.95 34.35
CA ALA A 16 -8.80 -24.27 34.98
C ALA A 16 -7.39 -24.73 35.35
N MET A 17 -7.27 -25.39 36.50
CA MET A 17 -5.99 -25.88 37.04
C MET A 17 -5.30 -26.89 36.10
N GLU A 18 -6.09 -27.70 35.40
CA GLU A 18 -5.62 -28.74 34.46
C GLU A 18 -4.92 -28.17 33.22
N HIS A 19 -5.11 -26.88 32.94
CA HIS A 19 -4.53 -26.20 31.77
C HIS A 19 -3.37 -25.27 32.13
N ILE A 20 -2.92 -25.28 33.39
CA ILE A 20 -1.72 -24.57 33.83
C ILE A 20 -0.51 -25.45 33.51
N THR A 21 0.52 -24.86 32.91
CA THR A 21 1.77 -25.58 32.61
C THR A 21 2.55 -25.85 33.90
N ASN A 22 3.32 -26.95 33.92
CA ASN A 22 4.18 -27.27 35.08
C ASN A 22 5.14 -26.12 35.41
N ARG A 23 5.74 -25.48 34.38
CA ARG A 23 6.63 -24.33 34.59
C ARG A 23 5.92 -23.15 35.24
N ALA A 24 4.66 -22.88 34.91
CA ALA A 24 3.87 -21.83 35.55
C ALA A 24 3.56 -22.15 37.02
N LEU A 25 3.27 -23.41 37.36
CA LEU A 25 3.08 -23.84 38.75
C LEU A 25 4.37 -23.66 39.57
N GLU A 26 5.50 -24.10 39.04
CA GLU A 26 6.82 -23.92 39.65
C GLU A 26 7.14 -22.43 39.84
N ALA A 27 6.83 -21.59 38.83
CA ALA A 27 7.04 -20.14 38.88
C ALA A 27 6.21 -19.45 39.98
N LEU A 28 4.97 -19.88 40.18
CA LEU A 28 4.12 -19.38 41.27
C LEU A 28 4.65 -19.81 42.64
N GLN A 29 5.19 -21.01 42.76
CA GLN A 29 5.75 -21.55 44.00
C GLN A 29 7.08 -20.88 44.38
N GLU A 30 7.96 -20.57 43.42
CA GLU A 30 9.24 -19.90 43.67
C GLU A 30 9.09 -18.40 43.98
N SER A 31 7.93 -17.81 43.67
CA SER A 31 7.69 -16.38 43.84
C SER A 31 7.42 -15.99 45.29
N GLU A 32 7.99 -14.87 45.71
CA GLU A 32 7.73 -14.24 47.01
C GLU A 32 6.55 -13.26 46.93
N VAL A 33 6.36 -12.64 45.76
CA VAL A 33 5.33 -11.64 45.50
C VAL A 33 4.53 -12.03 44.25
N ILE A 34 3.20 -12.06 44.36
CA ILE A 34 2.28 -12.25 43.25
C ILE A 34 1.60 -10.91 42.93
N ILE A 35 1.71 -10.48 41.69
CA ILE A 35 1.15 -9.23 41.21
C ILE A 35 0.20 -9.51 40.05
N GLY A 36 -1.05 -9.09 40.16
CA GLY A 36 -2.05 -9.35 39.14
C GLY A 36 -3.35 -8.58 39.31
N TYR A 37 -4.21 -8.70 38.31
CA TYR A 37 -5.59 -8.24 38.38
C TYR A 37 -6.41 -9.09 39.36
N ASN A 38 -7.33 -8.48 40.11
CA ASN A 38 -8.13 -9.13 41.16
C ASN A 38 -8.73 -10.47 40.72
N THR A 39 -9.42 -10.51 39.58
CA THR A 39 -10.07 -11.73 39.09
C THR A 39 -9.06 -12.85 38.77
N TYR A 40 -7.86 -12.51 38.31
CA TYR A 40 -6.83 -13.50 38.00
C TYR A 40 -6.21 -14.07 39.27
N VAL A 41 -5.95 -13.21 40.26
CA VAL A 41 -5.48 -13.64 41.58
C VAL A 41 -6.48 -14.59 42.22
N ASP A 42 -7.79 -14.30 42.10
CA ASP A 42 -8.83 -15.16 42.68
C ASP A 42 -8.91 -16.54 41.99
N LEU A 43 -8.66 -16.61 40.66
CA LEU A 43 -8.61 -17.89 39.93
C LEU A 43 -7.47 -18.80 40.40
N ILE A 44 -6.28 -18.23 40.63
CA ILE A 44 -5.10 -19.01 41.04
C ILE A 44 -4.95 -19.13 42.56
N ARG A 45 -5.87 -18.53 43.35
CA ARG A 45 -5.77 -18.48 44.81
C ARG A 45 -5.50 -19.83 45.48
N PRO A 46 -6.08 -20.98 45.05
CA PRO A 46 -5.75 -22.29 45.61
C PRO A 46 -4.27 -22.72 45.47
N LEU A 47 -3.52 -22.11 44.55
CA LEU A 47 -2.11 -22.39 44.29
C LEU A 47 -1.17 -21.50 45.11
N LEU A 48 -1.70 -20.45 45.74
CA LEU A 48 -0.92 -19.48 46.49
C LEU A 48 -0.88 -19.89 47.96
N ASN A 49 0.32 -19.99 48.53
CA ASN A 49 0.57 -20.29 49.92
C ASN A 49 1.70 -19.41 50.47
N GLY A 50 1.34 -18.37 51.23
CA GLY A 50 2.30 -17.53 51.96
C GLY A 50 2.94 -16.38 51.16
N GLN A 51 2.72 -16.28 49.85
CA GLN A 51 3.23 -15.16 49.05
C GLN A 51 2.54 -13.84 49.40
N ALA A 52 3.26 -12.73 49.29
CA ALA A 52 2.66 -11.39 49.34
C ALA A 52 1.86 -11.13 48.05
N ILE A 53 0.63 -10.61 48.16
CA ILE A 53 -0.25 -10.39 47.01
C ILE A 53 -0.45 -8.89 46.80
N VAL A 54 -0.06 -8.39 45.63
CA VAL A 54 -0.37 -7.03 45.17
C VAL A 54 -1.51 -7.09 44.16
N ARG A 55 -2.65 -6.52 44.57
CA ARG A 55 -3.90 -6.47 43.82
C ARG A 55 -4.07 -5.10 43.18
N THR A 56 -4.37 -5.07 41.89
CA THR A 56 -4.59 -3.81 41.14
C THR A 56 -5.90 -3.86 40.37
N GLY A 57 -6.44 -2.68 40.04
CA GLY A 57 -7.60 -2.52 39.17
C GLY A 57 -7.30 -2.87 37.70
N MET A 58 -8.34 -2.85 36.87
CA MET A 58 -8.24 -3.14 35.42
C MET A 58 -7.57 -2.02 34.62
N THR A 59 -7.53 -0.79 35.13
CA THR A 59 -6.96 0.40 34.46
C THR A 59 -5.56 0.78 34.97
N GLU A 60 -4.94 -0.09 35.76
CA GLU A 60 -3.68 0.18 36.47
C GLU A 60 -2.55 -0.73 35.98
N GLU A 61 -2.57 -1.11 34.70
CA GLU A 61 -1.59 -2.03 34.11
C GLU A 61 -0.16 -1.46 34.20
N VAL A 62 0.01 -0.15 33.95
CA VAL A 62 1.30 0.53 34.07
C VAL A 62 1.81 0.49 35.52
N SER A 63 0.98 0.87 36.48
CA SER A 63 1.32 0.82 37.91
C SER A 63 1.68 -0.60 38.35
N ARG A 64 1.01 -1.62 37.81
CA ARG A 64 1.30 -3.03 38.06
C ARG A 64 2.69 -3.42 37.58
N ALA A 65 3.05 -3.04 36.36
CA ALA A 65 4.36 -3.31 35.79
C ALA A 65 5.47 -2.57 36.55
N GLN A 66 5.27 -1.29 36.86
CA GLN A 66 6.22 -0.48 37.65
C GLN A 66 6.46 -1.08 39.05
N GLU A 67 5.38 -1.49 39.73
CA GLU A 67 5.49 -2.13 41.04
C GLU A 67 6.23 -3.46 40.98
N ALA A 68 6.00 -4.25 39.93
CA ALA A 68 6.72 -5.51 39.73
C ALA A 68 8.22 -5.29 39.57
N VAL A 69 8.61 -4.36 38.68
CA VAL A 69 10.01 -4.02 38.44
C VAL A 69 10.66 -3.53 39.74
N ARG A 70 10.01 -2.60 40.45
CA ARG A 70 10.51 -2.07 41.72
C ARG A 70 10.76 -3.16 42.77
N GLN A 71 9.84 -4.11 42.93
CA GLN A 71 9.99 -5.21 43.90
C GLN A 71 11.11 -6.17 43.51
N ALA A 72 11.27 -6.43 42.21
CA ALA A 72 12.34 -7.29 41.71
C ALA A 72 13.73 -6.62 41.83
N GLU A 73 13.82 -5.31 41.63
CA GLU A 73 15.05 -4.54 41.90
C GLU A 73 15.42 -4.53 43.39
N MET A 74 14.44 -4.66 44.27
CA MET A 74 14.66 -4.87 45.71
C MET A 74 15.14 -6.29 46.06
N GLY A 75 15.41 -7.14 45.06
CA GLY A 75 15.97 -8.47 45.23
C GLY A 75 14.93 -9.59 45.38
N LYS A 76 13.63 -9.31 45.18
CA LYS A 76 12.57 -10.31 45.33
C LYS A 76 12.34 -11.10 44.05
N ILE A 77 11.80 -12.32 44.21
CA ILE A 77 11.22 -13.09 43.11
C ILE A 77 9.75 -12.71 42.96
N VAL A 78 9.40 -12.10 41.83
CA VAL A 78 8.09 -11.49 41.58
C VAL A 78 7.41 -12.17 40.40
N ALA A 79 6.22 -12.72 40.63
CA ALA A 79 5.32 -13.21 39.59
C ALA A 79 4.36 -12.12 39.14
N VAL A 80 4.38 -11.81 37.85
CA VAL A 80 3.38 -10.98 37.18
C VAL A 80 2.46 -11.89 36.37
N ILE A 81 1.23 -12.09 36.86
CA ILE A 81 0.31 -13.09 36.28
C ILE A 81 -0.58 -12.49 35.18
N SER A 82 -0.78 -13.27 34.12
CA SER A 82 -1.69 -12.98 32.99
C SER A 82 -2.54 -14.22 32.69
N SER A 83 -3.83 -14.03 32.39
CA SER A 83 -4.65 -15.14 31.87
C SER A 83 -4.27 -15.46 30.44
N GLY A 84 -4.39 -16.73 30.05
CA GLY A 84 -3.95 -17.19 28.74
C GLY A 84 -2.42 -17.21 28.67
N ASP A 85 -1.87 -16.58 27.65
CA ASP A 85 -0.43 -16.39 27.48
C ASP A 85 -0.03 -14.96 27.85
N ALA A 86 1.11 -14.78 28.52
CA ALA A 86 1.56 -13.45 28.96
C ALA A 86 1.97 -12.52 27.80
N GLY A 87 2.34 -13.08 26.64
CA GLY A 87 2.70 -12.35 25.43
C GLY A 87 1.53 -12.03 24.52
N VAL A 88 0.35 -12.65 24.70
CA VAL A 88 -0.83 -12.41 23.87
C VAL A 88 -1.79 -11.48 24.59
N TYR A 89 -1.71 -10.18 24.30
CA TYR A 89 -2.51 -9.12 24.95
C TYR A 89 -2.42 -9.16 26.49
N GLY A 90 -1.27 -9.60 27.02
CA GLY A 90 -0.99 -9.74 28.45
C GLY A 90 0.11 -8.78 28.93
N MET A 91 0.69 -9.08 30.11
CA MET A 91 1.61 -8.17 30.79
C MET A 91 3.05 -8.16 30.25
N ALA A 92 3.46 -9.12 29.43
CA ALA A 92 4.88 -9.25 29.05
C ALA A 92 5.41 -8.03 28.30
N GLY A 93 4.65 -7.54 27.31
CA GLY A 93 5.04 -6.34 26.54
C GLY A 93 5.22 -5.12 27.44
N LEU A 94 4.23 -4.84 28.30
CA LEU A 94 4.27 -3.69 29.19
C LEU A 94 5.39 -3.79 30.24
N VAL A 95 5.69 -4.98 30.75
CA VAL A 95 6.84 -5.18 31.66
C VAL A 95 8.15 -4.82 30.95
N TYR A 96 8.33 -5.25 29.70
CA TYR A 96 9.51 -4.87 28.92
C TYR A 96 9.55 -3.38 28.62
N GLU A 97 8.43 -2.74 28.26
CA GLU A 97 8.37 -1.29 28.02
C GLU A 97 8.85 -0.51 29.26
N VAL A 98 8.35 -0.85 30.45
CA VAL A 98 8.77 -0.20 31.70
C VAL A 98 10.26 -0.44 31.99
N LEU A 99 10.77 -1.65 31.78
CA LEU A 99 12.20 -1.95 31.95
C LEU A 99 13.07 -1.14 30.98
N MET A 100 12.66 -1.05 29.71
CA MET A 100 13.37 -0.30 28.67
C MET A 100 13.43 1.20 28.99
N GLU A 101 12.31 1.79 29.46
CA GLU A 101 12.28 3.18 29.90
C GLU A 101 13.21 3.45 31.09
N GLN A 102 13.42 2.46 31.96
CA GLN A 102 14.34 2.55 33.10
C GLN A 102 15.80 2.23 32.74
N GLY A 103 16.12 2.00 31.46
CA GLY A 103 17.47 1.71 31.01
C GLY A 103 17.98 0.30 31.38
N TRP A 104 17.07 -0.63 31.64
CA TRP A 104 17.39 -2.03 31.92
C TRP A 104 18.17 -2.67 30.76
N LYS A 105 19.08 -3.59 31.11
CA LYS A 105 19.82 -4.42 30.16
C LYS A 105 19.69 -5.89 30.56
N PRO A 106 19.52 -6.82 29.60
CA PRO A 106 19.41 -8.25 29.87
C PRO A 106 20.56 -8.83 30.70
N GLU A 107 21.79 -8.35 30.51
CA GLU A 107 23.00 -8.94 31.11
C GLU A 107 23.30 -8.42 32.53
N SER A 108 22.84 -7.22 32.86
CA SER A 108 23.20 -6.54 34.12
C SER A 108 21.99 -6.15 34.98
N GLY A 109 20.78 -6.19 34.44
CA GLY A 109 19.55 -5.85 35.14
C GLY A 109 18.95 -7.04 35.91
N VAL A 110 17.71 -6.86 36.38
CA VAL A 110 16.90 -7.93 36.96
C VAL A 110 16.69 -9.04 35.93
N ALA A 111 16.76 -10.30 36.35
CA ALA A 111 16.49 -11.44 35.47
C ALA A 111 14.99 -11.48 35.12
N VAL A 112 14.66 -11.54 33.83
CA VAL A 112 13.27 -11.61 33.34
C VAL A 112 13.05 -12.94 32.63
N GLU A 113 11.98 -13.63 32.99
CA GLU A 113 11.52 -14.85 32.34
C GLU A 113 10.05 -14.72 31.98
N VAL A 114 9.71 -15.01 30.72
CA VAL A 114 8.31 -15.09 30.27
C VAL A 114 7.92 -16.56 30.21
N ILE A 115 6.94 -16.95 31.01
CA ILE A 115 6.45 -18.32 31.12
C ILE A 115 5.19 -18.45 30.25
N PRO A 116 5.20 -19.34 29.23
CA PRO A 116 4.08 -19.46 28.31
C PRO A 116 2.86 -20.13 28.95
N GLY A 117 1.68 -19.74 28.47
CA GLY A 117 0.39 -20.32 28.87
C GLY A 117 -0.51 -20.61 27.67
N VAL A 118 -1.54 -21.44 27.88
CA VAL A 118 -2.50 -21.78 26.82
C VAL A 118 -3.39 -20.56 26.53
N SER A 119 -3.17 -19.89 25.40
CA SER A 119 -3.92 -18.69 25.02
C SER A 119 -5.38 -18.98 24.65
N ALA A 120 -6.23 -17.95 24.72
CA ALA A 120 -7.67 -18.08 24.50
C ALA A 120 -8.04 -18.66 23.13
N ILE A 121 -7.30 -18.35 22.06
CA ILE A 121 -7.50 -18.94 20.74
C ILE A 121 -7.43 -20.48 20.80
N ASN A 122 -6.43 -21.04 21.49
CA ASN A 122 -6.25 -22.49 21.57
C ASN A 122 -7.28 -23.14 22.50
N SER A 123 -7.53 -22.53 23.67
CA SER A 123 -8.51 -23.06 24.63
C SER A 123 -9.95 -22.99 24.10
N CYS A 124 -10.28 -21.95 23.33
CA CYS A 124 -11.60 -21.86 22.71
C CYS A 124 -11.71 -22.82 21.53
N ALA A 125 -10.67 -22.91 20.69
CA ALA A 125 -10.66 -23.84 19.56
C ALA A 125 -10.85 -25.31 19.99
N SER A 126 -10.25 -25.75 21.11
CA SER A 126 -10.42 -27.12 21.62
C SER A 126 -11.85 -27.44 22.07
N LEU A 127 -12.64 -26.41 22.44
CA LEU A 127 -14.06 -26.56 22.78
C LEU A 127 -14.97 -26.52 21.54
N LEU A 128 -14.45 -26.03 20.40
CA LEU A 128 -15.18 -25.92 19.14
C LEU A 128 -14.92 -27.11 18.19
N GLY A 129 -13.75 -27.76 18.30
CA GLY A 129 -13.33 -28.83 17.40
C GLY A 129 -11.91 -28.58 16.88
N ALA A 130 -11.77 -28.25 15.60
CA ALA A 130 -10.50 -27.93 14.96
C ALA A 130 -10.56 -26.70 14.04
N PRO A 131 -11.02 -25.53 14.53
CA PRO A 131 -11.19 -24.35 13.67
C PRO A 131 -9.86 -23.67 13.28
N VAL A 132 -8.78 -23.84 14.05
CA VAL A 132 -7.49 -23.14 13.85
C VAL A 132 -6.40 -24.03 13.24
N MET A 133 -6.79 -25.02 12.44
CA MET A 133 -5.86 -25.96 11.79
C MET A 133 -5.11 -25.35 10.60
N HIS A 134 -5.69 -24.30 9.98
CA HIS A 134 -5.07 -23.54 8.90
C HIS A 134 -4.50 -22.22 9.45
N ASP A 135 -3.88 -21.44 8.57
CA ASP A 135 -3.38 -20.10 8.86
C ASP A 135 -4.43 -19.27 9.60
N ALA A 136 -4.05 -18.83 10.80
CA ALA A 136 -4.93 -18.11 11.71
C ALA A 136 -4.23 -16.88 12.30
N CYS A 137 -5.00 -15.86 12.63
CA CYS A 137 -4.50 -14.66 13.31
C CYS A 137 -5.37 -14.30 14.51
N THR A 138 -4.77 -13.64 15.50
CA THR A 138 -5.51 -13.05 16.62
C THR A 138 -5.59 -11.54 16.43
N ILE A 139 -6.76 -10.95 16.68
CA ILE A 139 -6.96 -9.49 16.59
C ILE A 139 -7.70 -9.03 17.83
N SER A 140 -7.16 -8.03 18.54
CA SER A 140 -7.90 -7.36 19.60
C SER A 140 -8.80 -6.26 19.04
N LEU A 141 -10.06 -6.21 19.47
CA LEU A 141 -10.99 -5.13 19.14
C LEU A 141 -10.98 -3.98 20.15
N SER A 142 -9.97 -3.94 21.03
CA SER A 142 -9.80 -2.83 21.97
C SER A 142 -9.04 -1.68 21.33
N ASP A 143 -9.73 -0.58 21.10
CA ASP A 143 -9.21 0.68 20.54
C ASP A 143 -8.65 1.66 21.58
N HIS A 144 -8.52 1.22 22.85
CA HIS A 144 -8.00 2.06 23.94
C HIS A 144 -6.62 2.66 23.67
N LEU A 145 -5.72 1.86 23.09
CA LEU A 145 -4.33 2.25 22.80
C LEU A 145 -3.98 2.11 21.31
N THR A 146 -4.88 1.53 20.51
CA THR A 146 -4.67 1.30 19.07
C THR A 146 -5.78 2.01 18.31
N PRO A 147 -5.47 2.94 17.39
CA PRO A 147 -6.49 3.60 16.58
C PRO A 147 -7.37 2.59 15.85
N TRP A 148 -8.68 2.84 15.83
CA TRP A 148 -9.66 1.95 15.20
C TRP A 148 -9.33 1.64 13.74
N ASP A 149 -8.90 2.65 12.97
CA ASP A 149 -8.50 2.49 11.56
C ASP A 149 -7.38 1.47 11.36
N THR A 150 -6.50 1.30 12.35
CA THR A 150 -5.46 0.28 12.33
C THR A 150 -6.05 -1.11 12.58
N ILE A 151 -6.98 -1.22 13.53
CA ILE A 151 -7.65 -2.49 13.87
C ILE A 151 -8.46 -2.98 12.68
N ILE A 152 -9.31 -2.13 12.11
CA ILE A 152 -10.19 -2.53 11.00
C ILE A 152 -9.39 -2.87 9.74
N ARG A 153 -8.25 -2.20 9.50
CA ARG A 153 -7.31 -2.58 8.43
C ARG A 153 -6.70 -3.97 8.65
N ARG A 154 -6.40 -4.35 9.90
CA ARG A 154 -5.93 -5.71 10.22
C ARG A 154 -7.02 -6.75 9.99
N VAL A 155 -8.26 -6.43 10.36
CA VAL A 155 -9.42 -7.29 10.09
C VAL A 155 -9.59 -7.49 8.59
N GLU A 156 -9.58 -6.40 7.81
CA GLU A 156 -9.70 -6.44 6.36
C GLU A 156 -8.55 -7.23 5.71
N ALA A 157 -7.31 -7.01 6.14
CA ALA A 157 -6.17 -7.77 5.63
C ALA A 157 -6.31 -9.28 5.91
N ALA A 158 -6.66 -9.66 7.13
CA ALA A 158 -6.92 -11.05 7.49
C ALA A 158 -8.09 -11.65 6.69
N ALA A 159 -9.13 -10.87 6.45
CA ALA A 159 -10.26 -11.25 5.61
C ALA A 159 -9.81 -11.51 4.17
N SER A 160 -9.16 -10.53 3.53
CA SER A 160 -8.71 -10.63 2.15
C SER A 160 -7.74 -11.79 1.89
N ALA A 161 -6.94 -12.17 2.90
CA ALA A 161 -5.96 -13.24 2.81
C ALA A 161 -6.47 -14.63 3.27
N ASP A 162 -7.79 -14.78 3.48
CA ASP A 162 -8.44 -16.04 3.86
C ASP A 162 -7.97 -16.66 5.21
N PHE A 163 -7.58 -15.84 6.19
CA PHE A 163 -7.23 -16.32 7.53
C PHE A 163 -8.46 -16.73 8.34
N VAL A 164 -8.28 -17.71 9.23
CA VAL A 164 -9.15 -17.90 10.40
C VAL A 164 -8.84 -16.79 11.40
N ILE A 165 -9.88 -16.16 11.98
CA ILE A 165 -9.72 -14.97 12.82
C ILE A 165 -10.22 -15.25 14.23
N ALA A 166 -9.35 -15.09 15.24
CA ALA A 166 -9.73 -15.12 16.64
C ALA A 166 -9.76 -13.69 17.21
N LEU A 167 -10.96 -13.20 17.55
CA LEU A 167 -11.14 -11.86 18.11
C LEU A 167 -11.05 -11.90 19.63
N TYR A 168 -10.16 -11.05 20.15
CA TYR A 168 -9.97 -10.79 21.57
C TYR A 168 -10.63 -9.46 21.93
N ASN A 169 -11.07 -9.35 23.19
CA ASN A 169 -11.72 -8.15 23.72
C ASN A 169 -12.89 -7.67 22.83
N PRO A 170 -13.75 -8.57 22.34
CA PRO A 170 -14.65 -8.27 21.21
C PRO A 170 -15.70 -7.21 21.57
N ARG A 171 -16.12 -7.16 22.84
CA ARG A 171 -17.12 -6.22 23.32
C ARG A 171 -16.90 -5.86 24.78
N SER A 172 -17.19 -4.62 25.15
CA SER A 172 -17.25 -4.19 26.55
C SER A 172 -18.46 -3.28 26.78
N GLY A 173 -18.72 -2.87 28.03
CA GLY A 173 -19.84 -1.97 28.33
C GLY A 173 -19.80 -0.63 27.59
N ARG A 174 -18.61 -0.14 27.21
CA ARG A 174 -18.42 1.12 26.45
C ARG A 174 -18.15 0.89 24.96
N ARG A 175 -17.61 -0.28 24.60
CA ARG A 175 -17.22 -0.66 23.23
C ARG A 175 -18.19 -1.68 22.68
N THR A 176 -19.23 -1.20 22.02
CA THR A 176 -20.28 -2.05 21.45
C THR A 176 -20.30 -2.04 19.93
N ARG A 177 -19.68 -1.05 19.28
CA ARG A 177 -19.72 -0.83 17.82
C ARG A 177 -18.64 -1.60 17.06
N GLN A 178 -17.49 -1.84 17.68
CA GLN A 178 -16.32 -2.46 17.05
C GLN A 178 -16.62 -3.85 16.48
N ILE A 179 -17.34 -4.69 17.24
CA ILE A 179 -17.73 -6.03 16.78
C ILE A 179 -18.70 -5.98 15.59
N VAL A 180 -19.57 -4.97 15.54
CA VAL A 180 -20.53 -4.77 14.45
C VAL A 180 -19.79 -4.40 13.16
N GLU A 181 -18.93 -3.40 13.23
CA GLU A 181 -18.11 -3.00 12.08
C GLU A 181 -17.15 -4.10 11.62
N THR A 182 -16.63 -4.89 12.56
CA THR A 182 -15.82 -6.07 12.24
C THR A 182 -16.64 -7.09 11.45
N GLN A 183 -17.87 -7.40 11.87
CA GLN A 183 -18.76 -8.30 11.14
C GLN A 183 -19.08 -7.75 9.74
N GLU A 184 -19.46 -6.48 9.64
CA GLU A 184 -19.75 -5.81 8.36
C GLU A 184 -18.56 -5.85 7.40
N MET A 185 -17.34 -5.65 7.91
CA MET A 185 -16.12 -5.75 7.11
C MET A 185 -15.90 -7.18 6.61
N LEU A 186 -16.06 -8.17 7.49
CA LEU A 186 -15.84 -9.58 7.13
C LEU A 186 -16.86 -10.08 6.12
N LEU A 187 -18.12 -9.63 6.19
CA LEU A 187 -19.18 -9.97 5.23
C LEU A 187 -18.88 -9.51 3.80
N ARG A 188 -17.92 -8.57 3.60
CA ARG A 188 -17.46 -8.18 2.26
C ARG A 188 -16.53 -9.22 1.61
N TYR A 189 -15.94 -10.11 2.41
CA TYR A 189 -14.91 -11.08 1.97
C TYR A 189 -15.28 -12.54 2.23
N ARG A 190 -16.36 -12.79 2.97
CA ARG A 190 -16.76 -14.12 3.45
C ARG A 190 -18.22 -14.37 3.17
N ASP A 191 -18.56 -15.65 2.99
CA ASP A 191 -19.95 -16.08 2.90
C ASP A 191 -20.68 -15.77 4.24
N PRO A 192 -21.91 -15.22 4.23
CA PRO A 192 -22.69 -14.97 5.44
C PRO A 192 -22.83 -16.20 6.35
N LYS A 193 -22.82 -17.40 5.78
CA LYS A 193 -22.91 -18.69 6.50
C LYS A 193 -21.57 -19.22 7.00
N THR A 194 -20.48 -18.47 6.85
CA THR A 194 -19.17 -18.84 7.37
C THR A 194 -19.29 -19.18 8.87
N PRO A 195 -18.82 -20.36 9.32
CA PRO A 195 -18.99 -20.76 10.71
C PRO A 195 -18.29 -19.81 11.68
N VAL A 196 -18.96 -19.51 12.80
CA VAL A 196 -18.45 -18.70 13.91
C VAL A 196 -18.69 -19.42 15.23
N GLY A 197 -17.63 -19.52 16.05
CA GLY A 197 -17.71 -19.99 17.43
C GLY A 197 -17.57 -18.85 18.42
N LEU A 198 -18.53 -18.71 19.33
CA LEU A 198 -18.48 -17.78 20.46
C LEU A 198 -18.25 -18.59 21.73
N VAL A 199 -17.09 -18.40 22.36
CA VAL A 199 -16.73 -19.13 23.58
C VAL A 199 -16.53 -18.16 24.72
N LYS A 200 -17.43 -18.21 25.70
CA LYS A 200 -17.42 -17.39 26.89
C LYS A 200 -16.84 -18.17 28.06
N SER A 201 -15.90 -17.56 28.79
CA SER A 201 -15.31 -18.13 30.01
C SER A 201 -14.80 -19.58 29.85
N ALA A 202 -14.08 -19.89 28.76
CA ALA A 202 -13.53 -21.21 28.48
C ALA A 202 -12.84 -21.82 29.71
N TYR A 203 -13.20 -23.06 30.04
CA TYR A 203 -12.71 -23.84 31.18
C TYR A 203 -12.90 -23.17 32.55
N ARG A 204 -14.00 -22.42 32.72
CA ARG A 204 -14.41 -21.83 34.02
C ARG A 204 -15.89 -22.14 34.27
N ASP A 205 -16.37 -21.90 35.49
CA ASP A 205 -17.74 -22.24 35.93
C ASP A 205 -18.87 -21.72 35.03
N ARG A 206 -18.67 -20.56 34.38
CA ARG A 206 -19.65 -19.93 33.47
C ARG A 206 -19.29 -20.14 32.00
N GLN A 207 -18.68 -21.27 31.67
CA GLN A 207 -18.39 -21.63 30.29
C GLN A 207 -19.69 -21.72 29.49
N ASP A 208 -19.70 -21.05 28.34
CA ASP A 208 -20.79 -21.12 27.38
C ASP A 208 -20.20 -21.13 25.97
N VAL A 209 -20.70 -22.05 25.13
CA VAL A 209 -20.18 -22.29 23.78
C VAL A 209 -21.35 -22.21 22.82
N VAL A 210 -21.29 -21.25 21.90
CA VAL A 210 -22.29 -21.05 20.86
C VAL A 210 -21.64 -21.21 19.50
N MET A 211 -22.23 -22.08 18.69
CA MET A 211 -21.90 -22.24 17.27
C MET A 211 -22.97 -21.53 16.45
N THR A 212 -22.52 -20.64 15.56
CA THR A 212 -23.40 -19.80 14.75
C THR A 212 -22.73 -19.48 13.41
N THR A 213 -23.28 -18.54 12.67
CA THR A 213 -22.77 -18.07 11.37
C THR A 213 -22.25 -16.63 11.48
N LEU A 214 -21.52 -16.19 10.45
CA LEU A 214 -21.04 -14.82 10.38
C LEU A 214 -22.18 -13.81 10.35
N GLU A 215 -23.30 -14.09 9.69
CA GLU A 215 -24.50 -13.23 9.70
C GLU A 215 -25.19 -13.18 11.07
N ASP A 216 -25.28 -14.31 11.77
CA ASP A 216 -26.06 -14.42 13.00
C ASP A 216 -25.26 -14.17 14.28
N MET A 217 -23.93 -14.03 14.21
CA MET A 217 -23.08 -13.92 15.41
C MET A 217 -23.49 -12.79 16.37
N LEU A 218 -24.04 -11.68 15.87
CA LEU A 218 -24.48 -10.55 16.69
C LEU A 218 -25.82 -10.79 17.41
N ASN A 219 -26.56 -11.85 17.05
CA ASN A 219 -27.80 -12.24 17.72
C ASN A 219 -27.56 -12.92 19.08
N HIS A 220 -26.29 -13.17 19.42
CA HIS A 220 -25.87 -13.86 20.64
C HIS A 220 -25.13 -12.91 21.62
N ASP A 221 -25.06 -13.31 22.90
CA ASP A 221 -24.35 -12.54 23.92
C ASP A 221 -22.82 -12.59 23.72
N ILE A 222 -22.25 -11.48 23.24
CA ILE A 222 -20.81 -11.28 23.14
C ILE A 222 -20.39 -10.27 24.20
N GLY A 223 -19.55 -10.70 25.15
CA GLY A 223 -19.04 -9.86 26.23
C GLY A 223 -17.51 -9.85 26.34
N MET A 224 -17.00 -9.26 27.41
CA MET A 224 -15.55 -9.12 27.65
C MET A 224 -14.84 -10.45 27.89
N LEU A 225 -15.57 -11.48 28.35
CA LEU A 225 -15.05 -12.82 28.60
C LEU A 225 -15.28 -13.79 27.42
N THR A 226 -15.73 -13.27 26.28
CA THR A 226 -15.99 -14.05 25.07
C THR A 226 -14.80 -13.93 24.13
N THR A 227 -14.34 -15.05 23.58
CA THR A 227 -13.48 -15.09 22.38
C THR A 227 -14.34 -15.51 21.20
N VAL A 228 -14.20 -14.81 20.08
CA VAL A 228 -14.92 -15.13 18.84
C VAL A 228 -13.93 -15.76 17.87
N ILE A 229 -14.23 -16.96 17.36
CA ILE A 229 -13.45 -17.63 16.33
C ILE A 229 -14.27 -17.65 15.05
N ILE A 230 -13.76 -17.01 14.00
CA ILE A 230 -14.41 -16.88 12.70
C ILE A 230 -13.64 -17.73 11.70
N GLY A 231 -14.34 -18.67 11.06
CA GLY A 231 -13.75 -19.56 10.06
C GLY A 231 -13.25 -18.81 8.82
N ASN A 232 -12.41 -19.49 8.04
CA ASN A 232 -12.10 -19.09 6.68
C ASN A 232 -13.05 -19.76 5.66
N SER A 233 -12.81 -19.55 4.36
CA SER A 233 -13.70 -20.06 3.30
C SER A 233 -13.81 -21.60 3.24
N SER A 234 -12.89 -22.33 3.87
CA SER A 234 -12.91 -23.80 3.93
C SER A 234 -13.52 -24.37 5.21
N THR A 235 -13.82 -23.50 6.18
CA THR A 235 -14.33 -23.92 7.49
C THR A 235 -15.77 -24.39 7.38
N MET A 236 -16.08 -25.52 8.01
CA MET A 236 -17.41 -26.12 7.98
C MET A 236 -17.87 -26.56 9.38
N MET A 237 -19.19 -26.63 9.54
CA MET A 237 -19.83 -27.29 10.67
C MET A 237 -20.05 -28.77 10.34
N TYR A 238 -19.71 -29.65 11.27
CA TYR A 238 -19.91 -31.10 11.15
C TYR A 238 -20.34 -31.67 12.50
N GLU A 239 -21.59 -32.14 12.60
CA GLU A 239 -22.12 -32.80 13.81
C GLU A 239 -21.85 -32.00 15.11
N GLY A 240 -22.06 -30.68 15.07
CA GLY A 240 -21.80 -29.78 16.21
C GLY A 240 -20.34 -29.36 16.41
N LEU A 241 -19.42 -29.80 15.54
CA LEU A 241 -18.02 -29.40 15.55
C LEU A 241 -17.72 -28.38 14.46
N MET A 242 -16.87 -27.41 14.76
CA MET A 242 -16.30 -26.48 13.80
C MET A 242 -14.94 -26.98 13.33
N VAL A 243 -14.79 -27.25 12.04
CA VAL A 243 -13.60 -27.88 11.46
C VAL A 243 -13.10 -27.10 10.26
N THR A 244 -11.82 -26.77 10.27
CA THR A 244 -11.13 -26.20 9.12
C THR A 244 -10.24 -27.28 8.49
N PRO A 245 -10.62 -27.88 7.36
CA PRO A 245 -9.85 -28.98 6.78
C PRO A 245 -8.46 -28.52 6.34
N ARG A 246 -7.41 -29.27 6.72
CA ARG A 246 -6.03 -29.00 6.26
C ARG A 246 -5.81 -29.18 4.76
N GLY A 247 -6.75 -29.82 4.06
CA GLY A 247 -6.64 -30.13 2.63
C GLY A 247 -6.04 -31.51 2.32
N TYR A 248 -5.96 -32.43 3.30
CA TYR A 248 -5.50 -33.80 3.05
C TYR A 248 -6.25 -34.49 1.90
N GLN A 249 -7.55 -34.23 1.74
CA GLN A 249 -8.37 -34.81 0.67
C GLN A 249 -7.87 -34.47 -0.74
N ARG A 250 -7.02 -33.45 -0.91
CA ARG A 250 -6.36 -33.15 -2.19
C ARG A 250 -5.38 -34.26 -2.63
N LYS A 251 -4.93 -35.10 -1.68
CA LYS A 251 -3.93 -36.16 -1.90
C LYS A 251 -4.36 -37.54 -1.38
N TYR A 252 -5.26 -37.57 -0.42
CA TYR A 252 -5.61 -38.76 0.35
C TYR A 252 -7.10 -39.06 0.27
N THR A 253 -7.42 -40.34 0.12
CA THR A 253 -8.77 -40.85 0.34
C THR A 253 -8.86 -41.26 1.81
N LEU A 254 -9.48 -40.41 2.64
CA LEU A 254 -9.39 -40.55 4.11
C LEU A 254 -10.09 -41.79 4.68
N ASN A 255 -10.99 -42.43 3.91
CA ASN A 255 -11.74 -43.61 4.35
C ASN A 255 -11.16 -44.94 3.83
N THR A 256 -9.99 -44.94 3.19
CA THR A 256 -9.34 -46.17 2.70
C THR A 256 -7.92 -46.33 3.26
N ALA A 257 -7.55 -47.56 3.62
CA ALA A 257 -6.18 -47.87 4.04
C ALA A 257 -5.21 -47.80 2.86
N GLU A 258 -5.63 -48.31 1.69
CA GLU A 258 -4.89 -48.20 0.45
C GLU A 258 -5.13 -46.84 -0.21
N GLN A 259 -4.04 -46.18 -0.59
CA GLN A 259 -4.03 -44.85 -1.20
C GLN A 259 -3.63 -44.98 -2.67
N SER A 260 -4.28 -44.21 -3.54
CA SER A 260 -4.05 -44.27 -5.00
C SER A 260 -2.62 -43.93 -5.40
N LEU A 261 -1.93 -43.07 -4.64
CA LEU A 261 -0.54 -42.69 -4.87
C LEU A 261 0.39 -43.28 -3.82
N ARG A 262 1.53 -43.82 -4.24
CA ARG A 262 2.61 -44.25 -3.33
C ARG A 262 3.26 -43.03 -2.67
N PRO A 263 3.91 -43.16 -1.49
CA PRO A 263 4.47 -42.02 -0.77
C PRO A 263 5.38 -41.10 -1.61
N HIS A 264 6.24 -41.67 -2.45
CA HIS A 264 7.15 -40.90 -3.32
C HIS A 264 6.46 -40.23 -4.51
N GLU A 265 5.27 -40.71 -4.92
CA GLU A 265 4.48 -40.12 -6.01
C GLU A 265 3.70 -38.89 -5.53
N ARG A 266 3.33 -38.85 -4.24
CA ARG A 266 2.59 -37.74 -3.62
C ARG A 266 3.41 -36.44 -3.49
N LEU A 267 4.73 -36.55 -3.58
CA LEU A 267 5.67 -35.43 -3.50
C LEU A 267 6.09 -34.93 -4.89
N ARG A 268 5.57 -35.54 -5.95
CA ARG A 268 5.83 -35.06 -7.30
C ARG A 268 4.98 -33.84 -7.60
N THR A 269 5.53 -32.96 -8.42
CA THR A 269 4.95 -31.68 -8.84
C THR A 269 3.56 -31.84 -9.44
N GLU A 270 3.30 -32.92 -10.16
CA GLU A 270 2.00 -33.20 -10.79
C GLU A 270 0.90 -33.49 -9.75
N ALA A 271 1.27 -34.07 -8.61
CA ALA A 271 0.39 -34.35 -7.48
C ALA A 271 0.26 -33.16 -6.51
N GLU A 272 1.00 -32.06 -6.76
CA GLU A 272 0.97 -30.82 -5.98
C GLU A 272 0.90 -29.58 -6.89
N PRO A 273 -0.11 -29.44 -7.76
CA PRO A 273 -0.18 -28.32 -8.72
C PRO A 273 -0.24 -26.93 -8.05
N TRP A 274 -0.49 -26.87 -6.75
CA TRP A 274 -0.49 -25.66 -5.94
C TRP A 274 0.89 -25.29 -5.36
N SER A 275 1.88 -26.18 -5.43
CA SER A 275 3.22 -25.94 -4.90
C SER A 275 3.97 -24.90 -5.73
N LEU A 276 4.97 -24.24 -5.12
CA LEU A 276 5.82 -23.28 -5.82
C LEU A 276 6.58 -23.94 -6.99
N GLY A 277 7.13 -25.14 -6.77
CA GLY A 277 7.81 -25.90 -7.83
C GLY A 277 6.90 -26.23 -9.01
N ALA A 278 5.60 -26.47 -8.78
CA ALA A 278 4.63 -26.67 -9.87
C ALA A 278 4.32 -25.41 -10.66
N LYS A 279 4.26 -24.26 -9.99
CA LYS A 279 4.09 -22.97 -10.65
C LYS A 279 5.32 -22.61 -11.49
N GLU A 280 6.52 -22.84 -10.96
CA GLU A 280 7.79 -22.61 -11.66
C GLU A 280 7.94 -23.53 -12.89
N ALA A 281 7.62 -24.83 -12.75
CA ALA A 281 7.64 -25.77 -13.86
C ALA A 281 6.65 -25.39 -14.98
N ARG A 282 5.45 -24.90 -14.60
CA ARG A 282 4.47 -24.38 -15.57
C ARG A 282 4.95 -23.11 -16.26
N ALA A 283 5.58 -22.19 -15.53
CA ALA A 283 6.14 -20.96 -16.10
C ALA A 283 7.30 -21.25 -17.08
N ALA A 284 8.16 -22.21 -16.75
CA ALA A 284 9.27 -22.63 -17.60
C ALA A 284 8.79 -23.29 -18.90
N THR A 285 7.81 -24.20 -18.81
CA THR A 285 7.23 -24.88 -19.98
C THR A 285 6.42 -23.93 -20.89
N SER A 286 5.78 -22.89 -20.33
CA SER A 286 5.16 -21.84 -21.16
C SER A 286 6.17 -20.96 -21.90
N GLY A 287 7.39 -20.81 -21.38
CA GLY A 287 8.47 -20.07 -22.04
C GLY A 287 9.09 -20.82 -23.23
N GLU A 288 9.19 -22.15 -23.16
CA GLU A 288 9.70 -22.99 -24.27
C GLU A 288 8.71 -23.09 -25.43
N ALA A 289 7.40 -23.09 -25.17
CA ALA A 289 6.37 -23.09 -26.22
C ALA A 289 6.41 -21.81 -27.08
N ALA A 290 6.69 -20.64 -26.47
CA ALA A 290 6.84 -19.38 -27.20
C ALA A 290 8.09 -19.36 -28.12
N GLY A 291 9.13 -20.12 -27.78
CA GLY A 291 10.33 -20.26 -28.63
C GLY A 291 10.13 -21.16 -29.85
N ALA A 292 9.19 -22.12 -29.79
CA ALA A 292 8.92 -23.05 -30.89
C ALA A 292 8.04 -22.44 -32.00
N ASP A 293 7.13 -21.52 -31.66
CA ASP A 293 6.32 -20.80 -32.66
C ASP A 293 7.14 -19.79 -33.46
N ALA A 294 8.10 -19.10 -32.82
CA ALA A 294 9.02 -18.18 -33.49
C ALA A 294 9.93 -18.88 -34.52
N ALA A 295 10.29 -20.15 -34.30
CA ALA A 295 11.11 -20.94 -35.22
C ALA A 295 10.32 -21.46 -36.44
N ARG A 296 8.98 -21.60 -36.33
CA ARG A 296 8.11 -22.02 -37.44
C ARG A 296 7.77 -20.89 -38.39
N GLU A 297 7.60 -19.67 -37.89
CA GLU A 297 7.33 -18.48 -38.73
C GLU A 297 8.55 -18.08 -39.58
N ALA A 298 9.77 -18.34 -39.11
CA ALA A 298 11.00 -18.01 -39.84
C ALA A 298 11.28 -18.90 -41.08
N GLN A 299 10.63 -20.06 -41.22
CA GLN A 299 10.84 -20.99 -42.35
C GLN A 299 9.80 -20.85 -43.48
N ALA A 300 8.75 -20.04 -43.31
CA ALA A 300 7.68 -19.88 -44.30
C ALA A 300 7.93 -18.77 -45.36
N ALA A 301 8.99 -17.98 -45.22
CA ALA A 301 9.29 -16.85 -46.12
C ALA A 301 10.40 -17.18 -47.13
N LYS A 302 10.07 -17.93 -48.20
CA LYS A 302 10.83 -17.90 -49.47
C LYS A 302 9.86 -17.68 -50.63
N PRO A 303 10.15 -16.77 -51.58
CA PRO A 303 9.21 -16.39 -52.62
C PRO A 303 9.11 -17.48 -53.70
N GLN A 304 7.88 -17.83 -54.07
CA GLN A 304 7.57 -18.75 -55.18
C GLN A 304 7.56 -17.98 -56.51
N ALA A 305 8.14 -18.60 -57.55
CA ALA A 305 8.02 -18.16 -58.95
C ALA A 305 6.77 -18.78 -59.60
N GLU A 306 6.11 -18.00 -60.46
CA GLU A 306 4.86 -18.28 -61.16
C GLU A 306 5.01 -19.23 -62.40
N PRO A 307 3.89 -19.72 -62.99
CA PRO A 307 3.71 -21.15 -63.24
C PRO A 307 3.83 -21.59 -64.72
N ALA A 308 4.00 -22.91 -64.90
CA ALA A 308 3.64 -23.60 -66.15
C ALA A 308 3.00 -24.97 -65.85
N MET A 309 1.80 -25.18 -66.38
CA MET A 309 1.07 -26.45 -66.51
C MET A 309 1.03 -26.82 -68.01
N PRO A 310 0.62 -28.04 -68.44
CA PRO A 310 0.21 -29.25 -67.70
C PRO A 310 0.89 -30.55 -68.21
N GLY A 311 0.70 -31.69 -67.52
CA GLY A 311 1.01 -32.99 -68.12
C GLY A 311 0.89 -34.20 -67.19
N VAL A 312 -0.24 -34.89 -67.30
CA VAL A 312 -0.70 -36.08 -66.57
C VAL A 312 0.12 -37.34 -66.90
N SER A 313 0.47 -38.17 -65.89
CA SER A 313 0.00 -39.58 -65.73
C SER A 313 0.97 -40.52 -65.00
N ALA A 314 0.36 -41.36 -64.14
CA ALA A 314 0.69 -42.72 -63.70
C ALA A 314 2.10 -43.00 -63.11
N GLY A 315 2.28 -43.71 -62.00
CA GLY A 315 1.42 -44.57 -61.21
C GLY A 315 2.31 -45.58 -60.45
N THR A 316 1.69 -46.34 -59.53
CA THR A 316 2.26 -47.45 -58.73
C THR A 316 3.22 -47.04 -57.60
N GLY A 317 3.16 -47.57 -56.38
CA GLY A 317 2.30 -48.59 -55.80
C GLY A 317 3.05 -49.35 -54.70
N LEU A 318 2.38 -49.46 -53.54
CA LEU A 318 2.53 -50.44 -52.45
C LEU A 318 3.73 -50.36 -51.46
N ALA A 319 3.32 -50.46 -50.19
CA ALA A 319 4.07 -50.77 -48.96
C ALA A 319 4.29 -52.32 -48.83
N PRO A 320 4.46 -52.96 -47.65
CA PRO A 320 4.89 -52.57 -46.28
C PRO A 320 5.85 -53.62 -45.60
N GLN A 321 6.00 -53.52 -44.26
CA GLN A 321 6.39 -54.57 -43.27
C GLN A 321 7.91 -54.81 -43.08
N SER A 322 8.48 -55.11 -41.91
CA SER A 322 8.01 -55.57 -40.58
C SER A 322 9.15 -55.40 -39.54
N GLN A 323 8.79 -55.21 -38.26
CA GLN A 323 9.60 -55.39 -37.03
C GLN A 323 10.09 -56.84 -36.82
N PRO A 324 10.74 -57.23 -35.68
CA PRO A 324 11.91 -56.75 -34.91
C PRO A 324 12.83 -57.98 -34.59
N PRO A 325 13.49 -58.22 -33.42
CA PRO A 325 14.01 -57.40 -32.29
C PRO A 325 15.46 -57.77 -31.81
N ALA A 326 15.88 -57.08 -30.74
CA ALA A 326 16.70 -57.54 -29.59
C ALA A 326 18.26 -57.59 -29.66
N GLY A 327 18.87 -57.14 -28.54
CA GLY A 327 20.00 -57.86 -27.93
C GLY A 327 21.33 -57.12 -27.71
N ALA A 328 21.51 -56.56 -26.51
CA ALA A 328 22.68 -56.55 -25.62
C ALA A 328 24.15 -56.51 -26.15
N GLY A 329 24.97 -55.69 -25.46
CA GLY A 329 26.25 -56.17 -24.91
C GLY A 329 27.56 -55.52 -25.37
N ALA A 330 28.01 -54.53 -24.59
CA ALA A 330 29.38 -54.23 -24.12
C ALA A 330 30.65 -54.55 -24.96
N SER A 331 31.56 -53.57 -25.04
CA SER A 331 32.89 -53.56 -24.38
C SER A 331 34.05 -53.02 -25.24
N ALA A 332 34.82 -52.11 -24.62
CA ALA A 332 36.26 -51.82 -24.78
C ALA A 332 36.73 -51.24 -26.13
N ALA A 333 37.82 -50.49 -26.24
CA ALA A 333 38.71 -49.70 -25.38
C ALA A 333 39.76 -49.15 -26.36
N GLN A 334 40.33 -47.95 -26.15
CA GLN A 334 41.77 -47.70 -26.22
C GLN A 334 42.11 -46.21 -26.11
N ALA A 335 43.16 -45.97 -25.34
CA ALA A 335 43.77 -44.71 -25.01
C ALA A 335 44.92 -44.35 -25.96
N SER A 336 45.31 -43.07 -26.03
CA SER A 336 46.72 -42.64 -25.95
C SER A 336 46.86 -41.11 -25.84
N HIS A 337 47.72 -40.73 -24.90
CA HIS A 337 48.28 -39.44 -24.47
C HIS A 337 49.36 -38.89 -25.45
N PRO A 338 50.21 -37.87 -25.14
CA PRO A 338 50.11 -36.62 -24.32
C PRO A 338 50.82 -35.38 -24.95
N ALA A 339 50.89 -34.27 -24.17
CA ALA A 339 51.95 -33.21 -24.05
C ALA A 339 51.33 -31.80 -24.12
N GLY A 340 51.64 -30.79 -23.30
CA GLY A 340 52.68 -30.60 -22.28
C GLY A 340 53.26 -29.18 -22.39
N GLY A 341 53.18 -28.38 -21.31
CA GLY A 341 53.83 -27.06 -21.12
C GLY A 341 52.84 -25.89 -21.02
N GLY A 342 52.86 -24.97 -20.06
CA GLY A 342 53.78 -24.69 -18.96
C GLY A 342 53.91 -23.16 -18.78
N THR A 343 53.78 -22.69 -17.53
CA THR A 343 54.11 -21.34 -16.98
C THR A 343 53.19 -20.16 -17.29
N ALA A 344 53.17 -19.06 -16.53
CA ALA A 344 52.88 -18.76 -15.11
C ALA A 344 53.05 -17.22 -14.95
N VAL A 345 52.30 -16.62 -14.02
CA VAL A 345 52.54 -15.32 -13.33
C VAL A 345 52.32 -14.01 -14.14
N LEU A 346 51.39 -13.17 -13.69
CA LEU A 346 51.69 -11.88 -13.01
C LEU A 346 50.41 -11.08 -12.69
N ALA A 347 50.20 -10.91 -11.38
CA ALA A 347 49.43 -9.83 -10.80
C ALA A 347 50.14 -8.49 -11.05
N GLY A 348 49.36 -7.43 -11.24
CA GLY A 348 49.85 -6.06 -11.37
C GLY A 348 48.89 -5.11 -10.66
N GLU A 349 49.25 -4.73 -9.45
CA GLU A 349 48.66 -3.65 -8.65
C GLU A 349 48.84 -2.27 -9.31
N ARG A 350 47.96 -1.32 -8.97
CA ARG A 350 48.19 0.13 -9.10
C ARG A 350 47.57 0.87 -7.90
N PRO A 351 48.12 2.04 -7.53
CA PRO A 351 48.79 2.16 -6.24
C PRO A 351 48.04 3.03 -5.22
N ALA A 352 48.49 2.87 -3.97
CA ALA A 352 48.17 3.72 -2.82
C ALA A 352 48.87 5.09 -2.90
N SER A 353 48.19 6.12 -2.40
CA SER A 353 48.80 7.36 -1.90
C SER A 353 48.23 7.66 -0.51
N ALA A 354 49.09 7.64 0.49
CA ALA A 354 48.86 8.11 1.88
C ALA A 354 49.50 9.51 2.08
N PRO A 355 49.53 10.07 3.30
CA PRO A 355 48.42 10.61 4.08
C PRO A 355 48.66 12.10 4.42
N ALA A 356 47.62 12.85 4.80
CA ALA A 356 47.78 14.16 5.42
C ALA A 356 46.84 14.34 6.62
N GLU A 357 47.47 14.83 7.69
CA GLU A 357 47.11 15.02 9.09
C GLU A 357 45.67 15.39 9.49
N ALA A 358 45.32 14.91 10.69
CA ALA A 358 44.07 15.12 11.40
C ALA A 358 44.11 16.36 12.31
N ALA A 359 43.01 17.12 12.33
CA ALA A 359 42.44 17.80 13.51
C ALA A 359 40.97 18.22 13.23
N PRO A 360 40.15 18.46 14.26
CA PRO A 360 39.05 17.61 14.68
C PRO A 360 37.72 17.90 13.96
N ARG A 361 36.97 16.86 13.59
CA ARG A 361 35.55 17.02 13.20
C ARG A 361 34.66 16.78 14.42
N VAL A 362 34.12 17.89 14.91
CA VAL A 362 33.01 17.97 15.86
C VAL A 362 31.83 17.20 15.29
N ALA A 363 31.32 16.24 16.04
CA ALA A 363 30.03 15.62 15.78
C ALA A 363 28.95 16.67 15.96
N VAL A 364 28.33 17.11 14.87
CA VAL A 364 27.07 17.85 14.90
C VAL A 364 26.03 16.98 14.23
N ALA A 365 25.13 16.44 15.04
CA ALA A 365 23.88 15.88 14.58
C ALA A 365 23.09 16.99 13.88
N SER A 366 22.78 16.82 12.59
CA SER A 366 21.79 17.65 11.90
C SER A 366 20.45 16.93 11.92
N PRO A 367 19.36 17.56 12.41
CA PRO A 367 18.02 17.01 12.26
C PRO A 367 17.60 17.11 10.78
N GLN A 368 17.05 16.03 10.23
CA GLN A 368 16.41 16.06 8.92
C GLN A 368 15.11 16.87 9.03
N ALA A 369 15.17 18.15 8.65
CA ALA A 369 14.01 19.00 8.49
C ALA A 369 13.20 18.57 7.26
N GLY A 370 11.87 18.48 7.42
CA GLY A 370 10.96 18.12 6.33
C GLY A 370 10.85 19.22 5.27
N ALA A 371 10.39 18.86 4.08
CA ALA A 371 10.24 19.78 2.93
C ALA A 371 9.44 21.07 3.24
N ALA A 372 8.55 21.03 4.24
CA ALA A 372 7.78 22.19 4.70
C ALA A 372 8.62 23.18 5.54
N GLU A 373 9.60 22.71 6.31
CA GLU A 373 10.51 23.55 7.09
C GLU A 373 11.52 24.24 6.18
N LEU A 374 12.03 23.54 5.16
CA LEU A 374 12.90 24.11 4.12
C LEU A 374 12.19 25.20 3.31
N ALA A 375 10.88 25.06 3.07
CA ALA A 375 10.06 26.06 2.40
C ALA A 375 9.79 27.30 3.29
N ALA A 376 9.56 27.10 4.59
CA ALA A 376 9.39 28.18 5.57
C ALA A 376 10.70 28.97 5.80
N GLU A 377 11.83 28.27 5.82
CA GLU A 377 13.16 28.89 5.93
C GLU A 377 13.54 29.67 4.66
N ALA A 378 13.19 29.15 3.47
CA ALA A 378 13.38 29.85 2.19
C ALA A 378 12.53 31.13 2.10
N LEU A 379 11.27 31.09 2.57
CA LEU A 379 10.39 32.26 2.64
C LEU A 379 10.88 33.31 3.65
N THR A 380 11.45 32.87 4.78
CA THR A 380 12.02 33.77 5.80
C THR A 380 13.28 34.47 5.28
N ARG A 381 14.10 33.78 4.49
CA ARG A 381 15.29 34.37 3.84
C ARG A 381 14.92 35.39 2.75
N LEU A 382 13.79 35.21 2.07
CA LEU A 382 13.24 36.19 1.12
C LEU A 382 12.67 37.44 1.81
N ALA A 383 12.20 37.34 3.06
CA ALA A 383 11.67 38.48 3.81
C ALA A 383 12.76 39.44 4.36
N VAL A 384 14.00 38.97 4.51
CA VAL A 384 15.12 39.79 5.04
C VAL A 384 15.88 40.54 3.92
N GLY A 385 15.72 40.13 2.66
CA GLY A 385 16.28 40.83 1.49
C GLY A 385 15.24 41.77 0.86
N GLY A 386 15.16 42.99 1.38
CA GLY A 386 14.06 43.91 1.07
C GLY A 386 13.85 44.26 -0.40
N ALA A 387 12.59 44.14 -0.86
CA ALA A 387 11.92 45.14 -1.70
C ALA A 387 10.45 44.76 -1.95
N LEU A 388 9.56 44.92 -0.95
CA LEU A 388 8.12 45.14 -1.21
C LEU A 388 7.54 46.03 -0.09
N ALA A 389 7.19 47.26 -0.44
CA ALA A 389 6.62 48.28 0.45
C ALA A 389 5.08 48.26 0.41
N GLY A 390 4.46 48.55 1.56
CA GLY A 390 3.15 49.20 1.66
C GLY A 390 1.89 48.33 1.48
N GLU A 391 1.18 48.12 2.59
CA GLU A 391 -0.22 47.64 2.76
C GLU A 391 -0.64 46.28 2.18
N SER A 392 0.00 45.78 1.12
CA SER A 392 -0.32 44.47 0.54
C SER A 392 0.20 43.33 1.41
N ALA A 393 1.35 43.48 2.08
CA ALA A 393 1.91 42.46 2.97
C ALA A 393 1.06 42.20 4.24
N ARG A 394 0.32 43.19 4.74
CA ARG A 394 -0.56 43.02 5.90
C ARG A 394 -1.80 42.17 5.58
N ARG A 395 -2.29 42.25 4.35
CA ARG A 395 -3.47 41.48 3.92
C ARG A 395 -3.20 39.97 3.80
N TRP A 396 -1.94 39.57 3.65
CA TRP A 396 -1.53 38.16 3.57
C TRP A 396 -1.08 37.58 4.93
N LEU A 397 -0.60 38.42 5.86
CA LEU A 397 -0.33 38.02 7.24
C LEU A 397 -1.61 37.69 8.03
N ASP A 398 -2.72 38.38 7.73
CA ASP A 398 -4.01 38.14 8.40
C ASP A 398 -4.88 37.06 7.71
N ALA A 399 -4.48 36.56 6.53
CA ALA A 399 -5.23 35.57 5.74
C ALA A 399 -4.59 34.17 5.71
N ALA A 400 -3.43 33.99 6.35
CA ALA A 400 -2.85 32.67 6.57
C ALA A 400 -3.46 32.05 7.84
N PRO A 401 -3.98 30.81 7.80
CA PRO A 401 -4.38 30.13 9.03
C PRO A 401 -3.15 29.97 9.92
N ALA A 402 -3.24 30.43 11.17
CA ALA A 402 -2.21 30.25 12.16
C ALA A 402 -1.86 28.76 12.29
N ALA A 403 -0.58 28.42 12.16
CA ALA A 403 -0.07 27.12 12.58
C ALA A 403 -0.32 26.97 14.09
N PRO A 404 -0.94 25.88 14.57
CA PRO A 404 -1.10 25.66 16.01
C PRO A 404 0.29 25.42 16.63
N GLY A 405 0.70 26.37 17.47
CA GLY A 405 1.87 26.25 18.32
C GLY A 405 1.65 25.25 19.45
N MET A 406 2.73 24.58 19.83
CA MET A 406 2.78 23.67 20.98
C MET A 406 2.57 24.44 22.29
N SER A 407 1.38 24.30 22.85
CA SER A 407 1.10 24.36 24.29
C SER A 407 -0.10 23.45 24.56
N GLY A 408 -0.08 22.73 25.68
CA GLY A 408 -0.97 21.61 26.02
C GLY A 408 -2.46 21.85 25.76
N ASP A 409 -3.14 20.72 25.51
CA ASP A 409 -4.52 20.55 25.03
C ASP A 409 -4.71 20.71 23.52
N ALA A 410 -4.49 19.60 22.80
CA ALA A 410 -4.90 19.47 21.41
C ALA A 410 -6.45 19.33 21.34
N PRO A 411 -7.16 20.20 20.60
CA PRO A 411 -8.55 19.95 20.29
C PRO A 411 -8.61 18.78 19.31
N GLN A 412 -9.33 17.74 19.68
CA GLN A 412 -9.74 16.65 18.79
C GLN A 412 -10.31 17.29 17.51
N ALA A 413 -9.68 17.00 16.37
CA ALA A 413 -10.33 17.14 15.07
C ALA A 413 -11.48 16.14 15.07
N ALA A 414 -12.62 16.59 15.61
CA ALA A 414 -13.89 15.92 15.44
C ALA A 414 -14.13 15.87 13.93
N VAL A 415 -13.97 14.68 13.35
CA VAL A 415 -14.70 14.33 12.15
C VAL A 415 -16.17 14.41 12.55
N ALA A 416 -16.75 15.58 12.38
CA ALA A 416 -18.17 15.77 12.55
C ALA A 416 -18.83 14.92 11.47
N THR A 417 -19.34 13.76 11.87
CA THR A 417 -20.31 12.99 11.10
C THR A 417 -21.59 13.82 11.06
N ALA A 418 -21.57 14.89 10.26
CA ALA A 418 -22.77 15.62 9.92
C ALA A 418 -23.62 14.67 9.08
N VAL A 419 -24.77 14.31 9.65
CA VAL A 419 -25.89 13.63 9.01
C VAL A 419 -26.01 14.15 7.58
N ARG A 420 -25.93 13.26 6.58
CA ARG A 420 -26.24 13.60 5.18
C ARG A 420 -27.60 14.30 5.19
N THR A 421 -27.64 15.60 4.95
CA THR A 421 -28.89 16.35 4.86
C THR A 421 -29.66 15.75 3.70
N ALA A 422 -30.68 14.94 4.02
CA ALA A 422 -31.51 14.31 3.03
C ALA A 422 -32.20 15.42 2.22
N PRO A 423 -32.05 15.44 0.88
CA PRO A 423 -32.72 16.42 0.05
C PRO A 423 -34.24 16.23 0.14
N ALA A 424 -34.98 17.31 -0.15
CA ALA A 424 -36.44 17.27 -0.16
C ALA A 424 -36.95 16.15 -1.11
N PRO A 425 -38.04 15.42 -0.75
CA PRO A 425 -38.50 14.28 -1.55
C PRO A 425 -38.80 14.69 -3.01
N GLY A 426 -38.08 14.11 -3.97
CA GLY A 426 -38.38 14.20 -5.41
C GLY A 426 -37.42 15.04 -6.28
N GLN A 427 -36.38 15.68 -5.74
CA GLN A 427 -35.37 16.37 -6.57
C GLN A 427 -34.17 15.47 -6.90
N LYS A 428 -33.83 15.37 -8.19
CA LYS A 428 -32.59 14.73 -8.65
C LYS A 428 -31.41 15.71 -8.47
N PRO A 429 -30.27 15.27 -7.93
CA PRO A 429 -29.08 16.11 -7.81
C PRO A 429 -28.55 16.54 -9.19
N PRO A 430 -28.06 17.79 -9.33
CA PRO A 430 -27.40 18.22 -10.56
C PRO A 430 -26.10 17.44 -10.77
N LEU A 431 -25.75 17.20 -12.04
CA LEU A 431 -24.48 16.58 -12.40
C LEU A 431 -23.37 17.62 -12.22
N PHE A 432 -22.41 17.30 -11.37
CA PHE A 432 -21.19 18.10 -11.15
C PHE A 432 -20.01 17.42 -11.83
N GLU A 433 -19.20 18.19 -12.57
CA GLU A 433 -18.04 17.67 -13.30
C GLU A 433 -16.79 18.44 -12.91
N VAL A 434 -15.71 17.72 -12.58
CA VAL A 434 -14.45 18.32 -12.17
C VAL A 434 -13.25 17.50 -12.64
N GLY A 435 -12.19 18.19 -13.06
CA GLY A 435 -10.92 17.57 -13.43
C GLY A 435 -10.06 17.37 -12.19
N VAL A 436 -9.56 16.14 -12.01
CA VAL A 436 -8.75 15.73 -10.85
C VAL A 436 -7.43 15.14 -11.33
N SER A 437 -6.32 15.66 -10.80
CA SER A 437 -4.96 15.19 -11.10
C SER A 437 -4.14 15.03 -9.83
N PRO A 438 -3.28 13.99 -9.69
CA PRO A 438 -2.43 13.81 -8.51
C PRO A 438 -1.19 14.72 -8.55
N GLY A 439 -0.92 15.38 -9.68
CA GLY A 439 0.19 16.31 -9.86
C GLY A 439 0.34 16.79 -11.31
N VAL A 440 1.21 17.78 -11.54
CA VAL A 440 1.52 18.30 -12.88
C VAL A 440 2.65 17.52 -13.55
N GLY A 441 3.73 17.25 -12.79
CA GLY A 441 4.91 16.51 -13.24
C GLY A 441 5.07 15.10 -12.63
N ASN A 442 4.26 14.75 -11.62
CA ASN A 442 4.16 13.41 -11.06
C ASN A 442 2.69 12.99 -11.12
N LYS A 443 2.30 12.22 -12.13
CA LYS A 443 0.90 11.84 -12.38
C LYS A 443 0.57 10.43 -11.90
N LYS A 444 1.30 9.97 -10.87
CA LYS A 444 1.03 8.70 -10.20
C LYS A 444 -0.01 8.90 -9.12
N PHE A 445 -1.09 8.13 -9.18
CA PHE A 445 -2.07 8.07 -8.09
C PHE A 445 -1.58 7.13 -7.00
N THR A 446 -1.68 7.55 -5.75
CA THR A 446 -1.55 6.62 -4.62
C THR A 446 -2.79 5.74 -4.50
N ALA A 447 -2.66 4.58 -3.84
CA ALA A 447 -3.82 3.72 -3.57
C ALA A 447 -4.91 4.44 -2.76
N VAL A 448 -4.52 5.33 -1.83
CA VAL A 448 -5.44 6.16 -1.04
C VAL A 448 -6.19 7.15 -1.93
N GLN A 449 -5.49 7.83 -2.84
CA GLN A 449 -6.08 8.74 -3.80
C GLN A 449 -7.06 8.04 -4.76
N MET A 450 -6.70 6.85 -5.26
CA MET A 450 -7.60 6.05 -6.11
C MET A 450 -8.85 5.61 -5.35
N ALA A 451 -8.70 5.16 -4.10
CA ALA A 451 -9.83 4.77 -3.26
C ALA A 451 -10.75 5.97 -2.98
N LEU A 452 -10.19 7.15 -2.72
CA LEU A 452 -10.97 8.36 -2.52
C LEU A 452 -11.75 8.75 -3.78
N LEU A 453 -11.10 8.72 -4.97
CA LEU A 453 -11.79 8.99 -6.24
C LEU A 453 -12.97 8.04 -6.46
N ALA A 454 -12.80 6.75 -6.16
CA ALA A 454 -13.88 5.77 -6.24
C ALA A 454 -15.01 6.07 -5.23
N GLN A 455 -14.67 6.50 -4.01
CA GLN A 455 -15.66 6.88 -3.00
C GLN A 455 -16.42 8.15 -3.40
N CYS A 456 -15.71 9.17 -3.90
CA CYS A 456 -16.31 10.41 -4.40
C CYS A 456 -17.21 10.15 -5.61
N ALA A 457 -16.82 9.23 -6.51
CA ALA A 457 -17.65 8.83 -7.65
C ALA A 457 -18.95 8.15 -7.22
N SER A 458 -18.92 7.33 -6.17
CA SER A 458 -20.05 6.48 -5.75
C SER A 458 -20.53 5.54 -6.87
N GLU A 459 -21.65 4.82 -6.68
CA GLU A 459 -22.21 3.94 -7.71
C GLU A 459 -22.88 4.72 -8.86
N ASP A 460 -23.28 5.97 -8.60
CA ASP A 460 -24.05 6.81 -9.54
C ASP A 460 -23.16 7.80 -10.34
N GLY A 461 -21.85 7.82 -10.11
CA GLY A 461 -20.90 8.71 -10.78
C GLY A 461 -19.96 8.00 -11.74
N GLU A 462 -19.26 8.80 -12.55
CA GLU A 462 -18.36 8.33 -13.60
C GLU A 462 -16.95 8.89 -13.40
N LEU A 463 -15.96 8.04 -13.69
CA LEU A 463 -14.54 8.40 -13.75
C LEU A 463 -14.06 8.21 -15.19
N GLU A 464 -13.76 9.31 -15.87
CA GLU A 464 -13.27 9.30 -17.26
C GLU A 464 -11.76 9.61 -17.26
N TYR A 465 -10.93 8.65 -17.68
CA TYR A 465 -9.50 8.86 -17.86
C TYR A 465 -9.23 9.56 -19.20
N THR A 466 -8.55 10.70 -19.15
CA THR A 466 -8.34 11.55 -20.32
C THR A 466 -6.93 11.39 -20.92
N PRO A 467 -6.75 11.68 -22.23
CA PRO A 467 -5.43 11.75 -22.88
C PRO A 467 -4.47 12.75 -22.21
N GLU A 468 -4.99 13.69 -21.42
CA GLU A 468 -4.23 14.67 -20.65
C GLU A 468 -3.64 14.10 -19.35
N HIS A 469 -3.89 12.82 -19.05
CA HIS A 469 -3.47 12.12 -17.83
C HIS A 469 -4.09 12.71 -16.55
N GLN A 470 -5.35 13.15 -16.66
CA GLN A 470 -6.21 13.54 -15.53
C GLN A 470 -7.48 12.68 -15.56
N ILE A 471 -8.16 12.59 -14.43
CA ILE A 471 -9.46 11.94 -14.30
C ILE A 471 -10.53 13.03 -14.26
N ILE A 472 -11.52 12.94 -15.14
CA ILE A 472 -12.75 13.72 -15.04
C ILE A 472 -13.71 12.95 -14.14
N LEU A 473 -14.08 13.56 -13.02
CA LEU A 473 -15.04 13.05 -12.05
C LEU A 473 -16.40 13.69 -12.35
N ARG A 474 -17.39 12.88 -12.73
CA ARG A 474 -18.79 13.32 -12.96
C ARG A 474 -19.68 12.69 -11.90
N VAL A 475 -20.27 13.50 -11.01
CA VAL A 475 -21.04 12.99 -9.87
C VAL A 475 -22.33 13.77 -9.70
N PRO A 476 -23.49 13.09 -9.55
CA PRO A 476 -24.72 13.75 -9.12
C PRO A 476 -24.60 14.17 -7.64
N THR A 477 -24.45 15.47 -7.35
CA THR A 477 -24.31 15.96 -5.96
C THR A 477 -25.01 17.29 -5.71
N PHE A 478 -25.51 17.48 -4.49
CA PHE A 478 -25.98 18.79 -3.99
C PHE A 478 -24.89 19.56 -3.23
N GLU A 479 -23.75 18.94 -2.97
CA GLU A 479 -22.63 19.51 -2.18
C GLU A 479 -21.31 19.51 -2.97
N PRO A 480 -21.20 20.25 -4.10
CA PRO A 480 -20.00 20.24 -4.95
C PRO A 480 -18.76 20.82 -4.24
N ASP A 481 -18.93 21.85 -3.43
CA ASP A 481 -17.80 22.51 -2.74
C ASP A 481 -17.13 21.57 -1.73
N ARG A 482 -17.94 20.78 -1.00
CA ARG A 482 -17.45 19.78 -0.05
C ARG A 482 -16.63 18.69 -0.74
N LEU A 483 -17.08 18.24 -1.90
CA LEU A 483 -16.37 17.26 -2.73
C LEU A 483 -15.02 17.81 -3.19
N VAL A 484 -14.98 19.07 -3.62
CA VAL A 484 -13.74 19.75 -4.01
C VAL A 484 -12.76 19.87 -2.83
N ASP A 485 -13.25 20.22 -1.64
CA ASP A 485 -12.43 20.34 -0.44
C ASP A 485 -11.86 18.99 0.01
N GLU A 486 -12.64 17.92 -0.09
CA GLU A 486 -12.21 16.56 0.22
C GLU A 486 -11.11 16.09 -0.75
N LEU A 487 -11.27 16.35 -2.05
CA LEU A 487 -10.25 16.05 -3.06
C LEU A 487 -8.96 16.85 -2.82
N ARG A 488 -9.07 18.15 -2.51
CA ARG A 488 -7.91 18.99 -2.18
C ARG A 488 -7.21 18.55 -0.91
N ALA A 489 -7.94 18.11 0.12
CA ALA A 489 -7.38 17.57 1.35
C ALA A 489 -6.55 16.30 1.12
N ALA A 490 -6.89 15.51 0.09
CA ALA A 490 -6.10 14.38 -0.38
C ALA A 490 -4.97 14.77 -1.35
N ASN A 491 -4.63 16.06 -1.40
CA ASN A 491 -3.54 16.61 -2.19
C ASN A 491 -3.75 16.44 -3.70
N PHE A 492 -5.00 16.40 -4.17
CA PHE A 492 -5.31 16.50 -5.59
C PHE A 492 -5.29 17.94 -6.08
N ILE A 493 -4.85 18.11 -7.33
CA ILE A 493 -5.10 19.32 -8.10
C ILE A 493 -6.50 19.19 -8.70
N VAL A 494 -7.37 20.12 -8.31
CA VAL A 494 -8.78 20.14 -8.71
C VAL A 494 -9.02 21.35 -9.59
N VAL A 495 -9.38 21.12 -10.86
CA VAL A 495 -9.59 22.16 -11.86
C VAL A 495 -10.98 22.06 -12.50
N PRO A 496 -11.62 23.20 -12.82
CA PRO A 496 -12.88 23.19 -13.57
C PRO A 496 -12.68 22.60 -14.98
N ILE A 497 -13.75 22.02 -15.53
CA ILE A 497 -13.78 21.51 -16.90
C ILE A 497 -14.44 22.55 -17.80
N GLY A 498 -13.94 22.71 -19.02
CA GLY A 498 -14.51 23.60 -20.03
C GLY A 498 -13.46 24.48 -20.69
N ASP A 499 -13.88 25.70 -21.06
CA ASP A 499 -13.01 26.69 -21.71
C ASP A 499 -12.08 27.36 -20.67
N VAL A 500 -11.07 26.60 -20.24
CA VAL A 500 -10.09 27.00 -19.23
C VAL A 500 -8.66 26.76 -19.69
N ILE A 501 -7.71 27.34 -18.97
CA ILE A 501 -6.28 27.11 -19.17
C ILE A 501 -5.87 25.78 -18.51
N LYS A 502 -5.32 24.86 -19.30
CA LYS A 502 -4.83 23.55 -18.83
C LYS A 502 -3.31 23.51 -18.86
N VAL A 503 -2.67 23.33 -17.71
CA VAL A 503 -1.22 23.17 -17.61
C VAL A 503 -0.85 21.68 -17.65
N LYS A 504 0.15 21.33 -18.46
CA LYS A 504 0.61 19.96 -18.66
C LYS A 504 2.13 19.91 -18.53
N ALA A 505 2.67 18.88 -17.89
CA ALA A 505 4.12 18.63 -17.90
C ALA A 505 4.46 17.16 -18.11
N CYS A 506 5.74 16.91 -18.39
CA CYS A 506 6.33 15.58 -18.55
C CYS A 506 6.21 14.74 -17.29
N ASP A 507 5.92 13.45 -17.47
CA ASP A 507 5.73 12.50 -16.36
C ASP A 507 6.66 11.26 -16.44
N PHE A 508 7.16 10.90 -17.63
CA PHE A 508 7.62 9.53 -17.89
C PHE A 508 9.09 9.17 -17.57
N CYS A 509 10.04 10.11 -17.42
CA CYS A 509 11.47 9.76 -17.28
C CYS A 509 12.20 10.49 -16.14
N ASP A 510 13.10 9.83 -15.42
CA ASP A 510 13.84 10.40 -14.27
C ASP A 510 15.13 11.16 -14.67
N MET A 511 15.19 11.70 -15.90
CA MET A 511 16.31 12.55 -16.37
C MET A 511 16.13 14.01 -15.89
N GLU A 512 16.55 15.04 -16.63
CA GLU A 512 16.50 16.48 -16.24
C GLU A 512 15.08 16.98 -15.85
N LYS A 513 14.54 16.54 -14.71
CA LYS A 513 13.22 16.90 -14.17
C LYS A 513 13.34 17.90 -13.02
N ASP A 514 14.43 17.86 -12.25
CA ASP A 514 14.54 18.62 -11.01
C ASP A 514 14.41 20.14 -11.24
N ASP A 515 14.95 20.66 -12.35
CA ASP A 515 14.89 22.10 -12.66
C ASP A 515 13.54 22.54 -13.26
N ALA A 516 12.81 21.63 -13.91
CA ALA A 516 11.65 21.96 -14.74
C ALA A 516 10.30 21.76 -14.03
N VAL A 517 10.24 20.86 -13.04
CA VAL A 517 9.04 20.58 -12.23
C VAL A 517 8.59 21.80 -11.40
N PRO A 518 9.48 22.59 -10.75
CA PRO A 518 9.07 23.79 -10.02
C PRO A 518 8.32 24.78 -10.90
N MET A 519 8.78 24.99 -12.14
CA MET A 519 8.14 25.87 -13.11
C MET A 519 6.75 25.35 -13.52
N ALA A 520 6.61 24.05 -13.77
CA ALA A 520 5.31 23.46 -14.09
C ALA A 520 4.30 23.61 -12.95
N ASN A 521 4.74 23.42 -11.70
CA ASN A 521 3.91 23.62 -10.51
C ASN A 521 3.52 25.10 -10.33
N HIS A 522 4.46 26.02 -10.57
CA HIS A 522 4.20 27.45 -10.53
C HIS A 522 3.14 27.87 -11.56
N LEU A 523 3.29 27.46 -12.83
CA LEU A 523 2.29 27.74 -13.87
C LEU A 523 0.92 27.15 -13.53
N GLN A 524 0.86 25.91 -13.02
CA GLN A 524 -0.41 25.34 -12.59
C GLN A 524 -1.07 26.14 -11.46
N ALA A 525 -0.29 26.66 -10.51
CA ALA A 525 -0.81 27.44 -9.39
C ALA A 525 -1.33 28.83 -9.82
N VAL A 526 -0.65 29.48 -10.76
CA VAL A 526 -0.99 30.87 -11.15
C VAL A 526 -2.02 30.93 -12.27
N ILE A 527 -1.89 30.07 -13.29
CA ILE A 527 -2.73 30.15 -14.50
C ILE A 527 -3.66 28.94 -14.69
N GLY A 528 -3.41 27.82 -14.01
CA GLY A 528 -4.21 26.61 -14.16
C GLY A 528 -5.67 26.81 -13.73
N GLY A 529 -6.61 26.43 -14.59
CA GLY A 529 -8.05 26.54 -14.32
C GLY A 529 -8.66 27.93 -14.51
N LEU A 530 -7.87 28.94 -14.93
CA LEU A 530 -8.42 30.24 -15.30
C LEU A 530 -9.33 30.13 -16.53
N ASN A 531 -10.46 30.86 -16.51
CA ASN A 531 -11.36 30.96 -17.66
C ASN A 531 -10.63 31.55 -18.88
N ALA A 532 -10.84 30.94 -20.04
CA ALA A 532 -10.27 31.34 -21.31
C ALA A 532 -11.37 31.47 -22.38
N PRO A 533 -11.18 32.28 -23.44
CA PRO A 533 -12.13 32.37 -24.56
C PRO A 533 -12.42 31.01 -25.21
N LYS A 534 -11.44 30.11 -25.20
CA LYS A 534 -11.56 28.71 -25.57
C LYS A 534 -10.53 27.89 -24.78
N GLU A 535 -10.83 26.62 -24.51
CA GLU A 535 -9.86 25.69 -23.91
C GLU A 535 -8.49 25.81 -24.60
N THR A 536 -7.47 26.07 -23.78
CA THR A 536 -6.09 26.38 -24.21
C THR A 536 -5.11 25.61 -23.35
N SER A 537 -4.16 24.93 -23.98
CA SER A 537 -3.14 24.15 -23.29
C SER A 537 -1.79 24.85 -23.18
N VAL A 538 -1.21 24.81 -21.99
CA VAL A 538 0.16 25.23 -21.69
C VAL A 538 0.95 23.98 -21.34
N ALA A 539 1.91 23.59 -22.18
CA ALA A 539 2.64 22.34 -22.02
C ALA A 539 4.13 22.59 -21.80
N LEU A 540 4.70 21.89 -20.82
CA LEU A 540 6.10 22.01 -20.43
C LEU A 540 6.84 20.67 -20.60
N ASN A 541 7.94 20.74 -21.34
CA ASN A 541 8.88 19.65 -21.52
C ASN A 541 10.15 19.89 -20.69
N GLY A 542 10.52 18.92 -19.85
CA GLY A 542 11.68 19.03 -18.97
C GLY A 542 13.03 18.84 -19.67
N CYS A 543 13.06 18.41 -20.94
CA CYS A 543 14.31 18.26 -21.69
C CYS A 543 14.08 18.48 -23.18
N GLY A 544 15.20 18.65 -23.91
CA GLY A 544 15.21 18.92 -25.35
C GLY A 544 14.67 17.78 -26.23
N MET A 545 14.39 16.59 -25.68
CA MET A 545 13.77 15.49 -26.44
C MET A 545 12.32 15.78 -26.81
N ALA A 546 11.65 16.69 -26.09
CA ALA A 546 10.27 17.11 -26.36
C ALA A 546 9.25 15.96 -26.54
N CYS A 547 9.48 14.79 -25.92
CA CYS A 547 8.69 13.56 -26.13
C CYS A 547 7.21 13.68 -25.71
N TYR A 548 6.91 14.63 -24.82
CA TYR A 548 5.56 14.96 -24.39
C TYR A 548 4.82 15.91 -25.35
N GLY A 549 5.51 16.41 -26.38
CA GLY A 549 4.89 17.16 -27.47
C GLY A 549 4.51 18.60 -27.15
N ALA A 550 5.18 19.30 -26.21
CA ALA A 550 4.89 20.70 -25.90
C ALA A 550 4.88 21.61 -27.14
N VAL A 551 5.73 21.32 -28.12
CA VAL A 551 5.81 22.04 -29.41
C VAL A 551 4.56 21.90 -30.29
N LEU A 552 3.59 21.06 -29.93
CA LEU A 552 2.33 20.86 -30.67
C LEU A 552 1.12 21.51 -29.97
N GLU A 553 1.31 22.06 -28.77
CA GLU A 553 0.26 22.60 -27.91
C GLU A 553 0.11 24.13 -28.12
N ASP A 554 -0.94 24.75 -27.59
CA ASP A 554 -1.21 26.18 -27.85
C ASP A 554 -0.05 27.08 -27.35
N ILE A 555 0.49 26.78 -26.16
CA ILE A 555 1.69 27.39 -25.60
C ILE A 555 2.64 26.26 -25.16
N GLY A 556 3.78 26.14 -25.83
CA GLY A 556 4.79 25.12 -25.57
C GLY A 556 6.04 25.68 -24.91
N ILE A 557 6.56 24.99 -23.89
CA ILE A 557 7.78 25.36 -23.18
C ILE A 557 8.70 24.13 -23.19
N VAL A 558 9.97 24.30 -23.59
CA VAL A 558 10.95 23.21 -23.61
C VAL A 558 12.19 23.64 -22.85
N TYR A 559 12.54 22.92 -21.79
CA TYR A 559 13.80 23.14 -21.07
C TYR A 559 14.96 22.49 -21.82
N ARG A 560 16.02 23.25 -22.07
CA ARG A 560 17.22 22.79 -22.77
C ARG A 560 18.40 23.69 -22.43
N LYS A 561 19.56 23.09 -22.15
CA LYS A 561 20.83 23.82 -21.92
C LYS A 561 20.75 24.91 -20.83
N GLY A 562 20.00 24.67 -19.75
CA GLY A 562 19.88 25.61 -18.63
C GLY A 562 18.92 26.78 -18.86
N GLY A 563 18.11 26.75 -19.92
CA GLY A 563 17.07 27.75 -20.20
C GLY A 563 15.82 27.15 -20.83
N TYR A 564 14.80 27.97 -21.03
CA TYR A 564 13.51 27.59 -21.59
C TYR A 564 13.30 28.18 -22.98
N ASP A 565 12.95 27.32 -23.93
CA ASP A 565 12.54 27.68 -25.28
C ASP A 565 11.00 27.77 -25.31
N LEU A 566 10.45 28.86 -25.87
CA LEU A 566 9.01 29.17 -25.90
C LEU A 566 8.46 29.04 -27.32
N PHE A 567 7.33 28.35 -27.44
CA PHE A 567 6.61 28.08 -28.68
C PHE A 567 5.15 28.53 -28.56
N LEU A 568 4.60 29.16 -29.60
CA LEU A 568 3.22 29.67 -29.59
C LEU A 568 2.41 29.23 -30.81
N GLY A 569 1.12 28.95 -30.59
CA GLY A 569 0.11 28.78 -31.63
C GLY A 569 0.04 27.37 -32.23
N GLY A 570 0.36 26.32 -31.48
CA GLY A 570 0.23 24.96 -31.97
C GLY A 570 -1.21 24.50 -32.13
N LYS A 571 -1.43 23.55 -33.05
CA LYS A 571 -2.71 22.85 -33.21
C LYS A 571 -2.46 21.37 -33.45
N LYS A 572 -2.76 20.57 -32.42
CA LYS A 572 -2.52 19.12 -32.40
C LYS A 572 -3.46 18.28 -33.26
N PHE A 573 -4.73 18.70 -33.41
CA PHE A 573 -5.77 17.86 -34.02
C PHE A 573 -6.49 18.54 -35.20
N GLY A 574 -6.93 17.72 -36.16
CA GLY A 574 -7.75 18.11 -37.32
C GLY A 574 -6.95 18.39 -38.59
N ARG A 575 -7.65 18.63 -39.70
CA ARG A 575 -7.08 18.75 -41.06
C ARG A 575 -5.96 19.80 -41.21
N ASN A 576 -5.97 20.85 -40.39
CA ASN A 576 -4.99 21.93 -40.42
C ASN A 576 -4.08 21.88 -39.18
N ALA A 577 -3.77 20.68 -38.67
CA ALA A 577 -2.83 20.51 -37.57
C ALA A 577 -1.45 21.04 -37.96
N HIS A 578 -0.79 21.75 -37.06
CA HIS A 578 0.53 22.34 -37.27
C HIS A 578 1.25 22.53 -35.92
N PRO A 579 2.60 22.46 -35.90
CA PRO A 579 3.36 22.74 -34.69
C PRO A 579 3.28 24.23 -34.32
N ALA A 580 3.50 24.51 -33.03
CA ALA A 580 3.69 25.85 -32.51
C ALA A 580 4.99 26.46 -33.07
N GLN A 581 5.00 27.78 -33.24
CA GLN A 581 6.15 28.51 -33.78
C GLN A 581 7.14 28.82 -32.65
N PRO A 582 8.45 28.57 -32.81
CA PRO A 582 9.45 29.02 -31.85
C PRO A 582 9.50 30.55 -31.86
N VAL A 583 9.32 31.17 -30.69
CA VAL A 583 9.30 32.64 -30.56
C VAL A 583 10.44 33.20 -29.71
N ALA A 584 11.04 32.37 -28.86
CA ALA A 584 12.19 32.72 -28.05
C ALA A 584 12.93 31.46 -27.58
N GLU A 585 14.25 31.56 -27.39
CA GLU A 585 15.11 30.48 -26.89
C GLU A 585 15.94 30.95 -25.70
N GLY A 586 16.28 30.05 -24.78
CA GLY A 586 17.21 30.30 -23.68
C GLY A 586 16.69 31.29 -22.61
N ILE A 587 15.38 31.36 -22.39
CA ILE A 587 14.78 32.22 -21.36
C ILE A 587 15.10 31.65 -19.97
N THR A 588 15.37 32.50 -18.98
CA THR A 588 15.62 32.05 -17.61
C THR A 588 14.32 31.61 -16.90
N GLY A 589 14.44 30.78 -15.86
CA GLY A 589 13.28 30.31 -15.09
C GLY A 589 12.47 31.45 -14.47
N ASP A 590 13.13 32.48 -13.95
CA ASP A 590 12.43 33.61 -13.30
C ASP A 590 11.61 34.44 -14.31
N GLU A 591 12.00 34.45 -15.59
CA GLU A 591 11.36 35.25 -16.63
C GLU A 591 10.24 34.51 -17.36
N ILE A 592 10.41 33.21 -17.62
CA ILE A 592 9.47 32.44 -18.44
C ILE A 592 8.07 32.39 -17.83
N GLY A 593 7.96 32.25 -16.50
CA GLY A 593 6.69 32.24 -15.78
C GLY A 593 5.89 33.52 -16.04
N GLY A 594 6.53 34.67 -15.79
CA GLY A 594 5.90 35.98 -16.01
C GLY A 594 5.58 36.26 -17.48
N ILE A 595 6.37 35.76 -18.43
CA ILE A 595 6.04 35.88 -19.86
C ILE A 595 4.76 35.12 -20.19
N VAL A 596 4.65 33.87 -19.75
CA VAL A 596 3.49 33.01 -20.01
C VAL A 596 2.23 33.57 -19.34
N GLU A 597 2.33 34.07 -18.11
CA GLU A 597 1.24 34.76 -17.42
C GLU A 597 0.70 35.95 -18.21
N ARG A 598 1.58 36.81 -18.73
CA ARG A 598 1.16 37.96 -19.55
C ARG A 598 0.52 37.55 -20.87
N ILE A 599 1.03 36.49 -21.51
CA ILE A 599 0.43 35.93 -22.73
C ILE A 599 -1.00 35.43 -22.45
N VAL A 600 -1.17 34.68 -21.36
CA VAL A 600 -2.49 34.16 -20.94
C VAL A 600 -3.43 35.31 -20.58
N ALA A 601 -2.96 36.32 -19.84
CA ALA A 601 -3.76 37.49 -19.49
C ALA A 601 -4.22 38.25 -20.75
N GLU A 602 -3.32 38.49 -21.70
CA GLU A 602 -3.64 39.18 -22.95
C GLU A 602 -4.65 38.39 -23.80
N TYR A 603 -4.54 37.05 -23.85
CA TYR A 603 -5.52 36.21 -24.54
C TYR A 603 -6.90 36.24 -23.86
N ARG A 604 -6.95 36.24 -22.52
CA ARG A 604 -8.21 36.35 -21.77
C ARG A 604 -8.90 37.69 -21.97
N GLU A 605 -8.13 38.76 -22.14
CA GLU A 605 -8.66 40.12 -22.33
C GLU A 605 -9.10 40.38 -23.79
N LYS A 606 -8.30 39.98 -24.77
CA LYS A 606 -8.47 40.36 -26.19
C LYS A 606 -9.01 39.24 -27.08
N GLY A 607 -9.12 38.02 -26.56
CA GLY A 607 -9.65 36.88 -27.29
C GLY A 607 -11.16 36.96 -27.44
N HIS A 608 -11.67 36.62 -28.63
CA HIS A 608 -13.10 36.58 -28.86
C HIS A 608 -13.71 35.28 -28.30
N PRO A 609 -15.00 35.27 -27.91
CA PRO A 609 -15.65 34.05 -27.44
C PRO A 609 -15.50 32.89 -28.44
N ASN A 610 -15.12 31.71 -27.94
CA ASN A 610 -14.92 30.48 -28.71
C ASN A 610 -13.74 30.54 -29.73
N GLU A 611 -12.87 31.55 -29.63
CA GLU A 611 -11.67 31.69 -30.46
C GLU A 611 -10.50 30.88 -29.88
N ARG A 612 -9.95 29.90 -30.61
CA ARG A 612 -8.76 29.15 -30.21
C ARG A 612 -7.49 30.01 -30.24
N PHE A 613 -6.53 29.73 -29.36
CA PHE A 613 -5.30 30.52 -29.20
C PHE A 613 -4.49 30.70 -30.51
N HIS A 614 -4.31 29.66 -31.32
CA HIS A 614 -3.60 29.81 -32.62
C HIS A 614 -4.27 30.83 -33.58
N LYS A 615 -5.60 30.93 -33.57
CA LYS A 615 -6.33 31.93 -34.38
C LYS A 615 -6.16 33.32 -33.81
N PHE A 616 -6.19 33.43 -32.49
CA PHE A 616 -5.91 34.67 -31.78
C PHE A 616 -4.50 35.18 -32.11
N PHE A 617 -3.48 34.32 -32.03
CA PHE A 617 -2.10 34.69 -32.34
C PHE A 617 -1.93 35.15 -33.79
N LYS A 618 -2.56 34.45 -34.74
CA LYS A 618 -2.60 34.86 -36.15
C LYS A 618 -3.31 36.19 -36.38
N ARG A 619 -4.42 36.45 -35.67
CA ARG A 619 -5.24 37.66 -35.82
C ARG A 619 -4.58 38.90 -35.22
N VAL A 620 -4.08 38.78 -33.99
CA VAL A 620 -3.42 39.90 -33.28
C VAL A 620 -2.05 40.18 -33.90
N GLY A 621 -1.40 39.15 -34.45
CA GLY A 621 -0.14 39.26 -35.19
C GLY A 621 1.08 39.44 -34.30
N VAL A 622 0.97 40.14 -33.17
CA VAL A 622 2.02 40.28 -32.16
C VAL A 622 1.45 40.14 -30.74
N ILE A 623 1.91 39.16 -29.96
CA ILE A 623 1.53 38.97 -28.54
C ILE A 623 2.77 39.16 -27.69
N GLN A 624 2.73 40.06 -26.69
CA GLN A 624 3.87 40.33 -25.79
C GLN A 624 5.23 40.53 -26.52
N GLY A 625 5.22 41.07 -27.74
CA GLY A 625 6.42 41.29 -28.57
C GLY A 625 6.79 40.13 -29.51
N PHE A 626 6.14 38.98 -29.39
CA PHE A 626 6.35 37.83 -30.28
C PHE A 626 5.44 37.92 -31.51
N ARG A 627 6.03 37.85 -32.71
CA ARG A 627 5.31 38.01 -33.98
C ARG A 627 4.90 36.67 -34.58
N HIS A 628 3.66 36.57 -35.03
CA HIS A 628 3.18 35.43 -35.81
C HIS A 628 3.73 35.48 -37.24
N VAL A 629 4.25 34.35 -37.71
CA VAL A 629 4.71 34.16 -39.09
C VAL A 629 3.76 33.18 -39.79
N ASP A 630 3.19 33.58 -40.92
CA ASP A 630 2.44 32.65 -41.76
C ASP A 630 3.42 31.67 -42.43
N ALA A 631 3.41 30.40 -41.99
CA ALA A 631 4.09 29.33 -42.73
C ALA A 631 3.34 29.05 -44.03
N PRO A 632 4.02 28.83 -45.18
CA PRO A 632 3.36 28.40 -46.41
C PRO A 632 2.77 27.00 -46.19
N VAL A 633 1.44 26.89 -46.24
CA VAL A 633 0.74 25.62 -46.13
C VAL A 633 0.82 24.92 -47.48
N THR A 634 1.84 24.09 -47.73
CA THR A 634 1.83 23.21 -48.91
C THR A 634 0.85 22.07 -48.62
N VAL A 635 -0.38 22.21 -49.07
CA VAL A 635 -1.37 21.13 -49.04
C VAL A 635 -1.40 20.48 -50.42
N GLU A 636 -0.69 19.36 -50.60
CA GLU A 636 -1.15 18.35 -51.56
C GLU A 636 -2.05 17.38 -50.80
N VAL A 637 -3.36 17.54 -51.03
CA VAL A 637 -4.34 16.50 -50.71
C VAL A 637 -4.41 15.59 -51.91
N ASN A 638 -4.17 14.30 -51.73
CA ASN A 638 -4.98 13.32 -52.44
C ASN A 638 -5.48 12.26 -51.47
N PRO A 639 -6.80 11.96 -51.43
CA PRO A 639 -7.40 11.25 -50.32
C PRO A 639 -7.55 9.73 -50.58
N ILE A 640 -7.75 9.03 -49.46
CA ILE A 640 -8.50 7.78 -49.27
C ILE A 640 -7.80 6.49 -49.75
N CYS A 641 -7.49 5.65 -48.75
CA CYS A 641 -7.08 4.23 -48.75
C CYS A 641 -5.76 3.81 -49.46
N GLY A 642 -4.76 3.43 -48.62
CA GLY A 642 -3.54 2.64 -48.96
C GLY A 642 -2.51 3.38 -49.83
N ASP A 643 -1.20 3.37 -49.58
CA ASP A 643 -0.33 2.57 -48.70
C ASP A 643 0.45 3.44 -47.71
#